data_AF-A0A536QUP6-F1
#
_entry.id   AF-A0A536QUP6-F1
#
_cell.length_a   1.000
_cell.length_b   1.000
_cell.length_c   1.000
_cell.angle_alpha   90.00
_cell.angle_beta   90.00
_cell.angle_gamma   90.00
#
_symmetry.space_group_name_H-M   'P 1'
#
loop_
_entity.id
_entity.type
_entity.pdbx_description
1 polymer ?
#
loop_
_entity_poly.entity_id
_entity_poly.type
_entity_poly.pdbx_seq_one_letter_code
_entity_poly.pdbx_strand_id
1 'polypeptide(L)'
;MAQKTPPNPVIGIPAPAPGGGDTDINFDRSGKQYFTDLYALTCLRVAVTGPTNSGAADQEDIYPGGCAGIPGADRQWLAVYDPPPGTPNQSAYKAAGGQTPLIYLEFNNVVGPGPNGGAQWNKSTDGLAFVNGTGDEVPATGSIGAVYSPFGPDGYPAIDQVTGKVFQAAGCRMSNGCTANGIFLNIGTPDATGTLHFLDATGTGQDLTKLIKIADTPTGSPDTLFSVLSIDSARNLILVWCISSNTPSQRQVFVSAASAASGWTSWTTPVQVSDGSTGTGDAVNVFPWIKAGGPGRADAVWYGQDKNVDPSSQSGQAWNVFMSQVVFPTNTAGGVTGAAPTKTLVKVTPHPMHYNDICLMGTGCIESQGNRNLADFFVITIDATGAAEIVYDDTSNGLIQTAGGLVTPPGFVDHPGAGVITIARQSSGLGLFGTAVTGPSNAPVGGLTDTSGDALFPVIGGNVQRGMDILGSSMQLSADGGTLNVTTRVIDLSNPAGTAAAIAGTSNVQYVTRWQFGNTLYYAAMENTVANQPTFYAGKTQSIDLCSVSACFPHVLTYPEPSFGGTAEPGTITCPAAPSASNPCSVTIAVRVGDIGMTPAMAARSLLEEVGGYALAATIQEGAENNATAESDTVPLEIDGVCCYNFKAAVQNGPTPPCRTAAGNGDINSARQGKASFSMDKTRCHDIGTGTLQAQDAGANMNFQASDFQSVVFNDATSSVTLVGSGTDNGNPVTFTAVAVNGGAGVGAFSLTLSDGYTNSGTLLDGNVELH
;
A
#
# COMPACT_ATOMS: atom_id res chain seq x y z
N MET A 1 14.09 5.69 24.29
CA MET A 1 15.03 6.26 23.32
C MET A 1 14.16 6.96 22.30
N ALA A 2 14.10 8.29 22.36
CA ALA A 2 13.21 9.08 21.50
C ALA A 2 13.93 9.39 20.19
N GLN A 3 13.17 9.44 19.09
CA GLN A 3 13.62 9.99 17.82
C GLN A 3 13.74 11.53 17.95
N LYS A 4 14.76 11.99 18.68
CA LYS A 4 15.13 13.42 18.77
C LYS A 4 16.03 13.86 17.60
N THR A 5 16.53 12.89 16.85
CA THR A 5 17.29 13.09 15.61
C THR A 5 16.37 12.77 14.45
N PRO A 6 16.33 13.61 13.40
CA PRO A 6 15.72 13.23 12.13
C PRO A 6 16.18 11.84 11.71
N PRO A 7 15.30 11.03 11.08
CA PRO A 7 15.70 9.75 10.52
C PRO A 7 17.01 9.92 9.74
N ASN A 8 17.99 9.10 10.09
CA ASN A 8 19.32 9.13 9.50
C ASN A 8 19.59 7.71 9.01
N PRO A 9 19.91 7.51 7.73
CA PRO A 9 20.15 6.18 7.16
C PRO A 9 21.45 5.52 7.67
N VAL A 10 22.11 6.12 8.68
CA VAL A 10 23.31 5.62 9.37
C VAL A 10 23.04 5.36 10.86
N ILE A 11 21.99 5.94 11.46
CA ILE A 11 21.74 5.85 12.90
C ILE A 11 20.32 5.34 13.13
N GLY A 12 20.19 4.01 13.26
CA GLY A 12 19.02 3.39 13.86
C GLY A 12 18.96 3.60 15.37
N ILE A 13 17.74 3.58 15.91
CA ILE A 13 17.50 3.43 17.34
C ILE A 13 17.28 1.94 17.59
N PRO A 14 18.18 1.23 18.29
CA PRO A 14 17.96 -0.16 18.62
C PRO A 14 16.63 -0.30 19.33
N ALA A 15 15.70 -1.08 18.78
CA ALA A 15 14.52 -1.49 19.52
C ALA A 15 15.00 -2.33 20.74
N PRO A 16 14.73 -1.92 22.00
CA PRO A 16 15.02 -2.74 23.19
C PRO A 16 14.67 -4.23 23.11
N ALA A 17 13.71 -4.64 22.27
CA ALA A 17 13.40 -6.02 21.92
C ALA A 17 12.55 -6.10 20.61
N PRO A 18 12.51 -7.27 19.93
CA PRO A 18 11.58 -7.55 18.84
C PRO A 18 10.12 -7.51 19.34
N GLY A 19 9.20 -7.04 18.48
CA GLY A 19 7.78 -6.93 18.80
C GLY A 19 7.28 -5.48 18.91
N GLY A 20 5.96 -5.34 18.74
CA GLY A 20 5.26 -4.09 18.41
C GLY A 20 4.26 -4.38 17.30
N GLY A 21 3.14 -3.67 17.25
CA GLY A 21 2.09 -3.94 16.25
C GLY A 21 0.65 -3.66 16.68
N ASP A 22 0.43 -3.31 17.94
CA ASP A 22 -0.81 -2.65 18.33
C ASP A 22 -0.42 -1.18 18.37
N THR A 23 -0.83 -0.39 17.38
CA THR A 23 -0.64 1.07 17.37
C THR A 23 -1.99 1.72 17.15
N ASP A 24 -2.29 2.75 17.94
CA ASP A 24 -3.46 3.59 17.69
C ASP A 24 -3.04 5.06 17.58
N ILE A 25 -3.71 5.75 16.67
CA ILE A 25 -3.51 7.17 16.41
C ILE A 25 -4.86 7.86 16.44
N ASN A 26 -4.96 8.93 17.22
CA ASN A 26 -6.17 9.75 17.29
C ASN A 26 -5.81 11.24 17.27
N PHE A 27 -6.79 12.10 16.96
CA PHE A 27 -6.57 13.50 16.67
C PHE A 27 -7.48 14.40 17.51
N ASP A 28 -6.96 15.56 17.95
CA ASP A 28 -7.82 16.66 18.40
C ASP A 28 -8.25 17.57 17.23
N ARG A 29 -9.12 18.54 17.50
CA ARG A 29 -9.61 19.46 16.46
C ARG A 29 -8.57 20.45 15.97
N SER A 30 -7.43 20.59 16.66
CA SER A 30 -6.31 21.42 16.20
C SER A 30 -5.46 20.70 15.16
N GLY A 31 -5.67 19.39 14.96
CA GLY A 31 -4.84 18.55 14.12
C GLY A 31 -3.64 17.95 14.87
N LYS A 32 -3.57 18.14 16.20
CA LYS A 32 -2.58 17.46 17.02
C LYS A 32 -2.89 15.96 17.03
N GLN A 33 -1.84 15.17 16.89
CA GLN A 33 -1.90 13.72 16.87
C GLN A 33 -1.48 13.17 18.22
N TYR A 34 -2.17 12.13 18.66
CA TYR A 34 -1.87 11.32 19.82
C TYR A 34 -1.60 9.91 19.33
N PHE A 35 -0.51 9.33 19.82
CA PHE A 35 -0.04 8.03 19.42
C PHE A 35 0.11 7.15 20.66
N THR A 36 -0.23 5.88 20.53
CA THR A 36 0.10 4.86 21.52
C THR A 36 0.53 3.57 20.84
N ASP A 37 1.59 2.94 21.33
CA ASP A 37 2.16 1.70 20.77
C ASP A 37 2.52 0.73 21.90
N LEU A 38 2.16 -0.54 21.72
CA LEU A 38 2.60 -1.62 22.59
C LEU A 38 3.99 -2.09 22.17
N TYR A 39 4.97 -1.32 22.60
CA TYR A 39 6.35 -1.55 22.27
C TYR A 39 6.88 -2.87 22.87
N ALA A 40 7.44 -3.74 22.01
CA ALA A 40 7.99 -5.05 22.36
C ALA A 40 7.02 -5.99 23.10
N LEU A 41 5.70 -5.83 22.91
CA LEU A 41 4.67 -6.53 23.72
C LEU A 41 4.85 -6.32 25.23
N THR A 42 5.53 -5.25 25.64
CA THR A 42 6.02 -5.08 27.01
C THR A 42 5.64 -3.74 27.62
N CYS A 43 5.77 -2.62 26.91
CA CYS A 43 5.45 -1.30 27.47
C CYS A 43 4.59 -0.49 26.51
N LEU A 44 3.58 0.22 27.04
CA LEU A 44 2.92 1.27 26.28
C LEU A 44 3.82 2.50 26.14
N ARG A 45 4.11 2.87 24.90
CA ARG A 45 4.69 4.17 24.56
C ARG A 45 3.57 5.10 24.13
N VAL A 46 3.67 6.36 24.53
CA VAL A 46 2.74 7.41 24.10
C VAL A 46 3.53 8.56 23.50
N ALA A 47 2.98 9.17 22.46
CA ALA A 47 3.59 10.33 21.82
C ALA A 47 2.55 11.36 21.39
N VAL A 48 2.97 12.61 21.34
CA VAL A 48 2.16 13.72 20.81
C VAL A 48 2.95 14.58 19.86
N THR A 49 2.27 15.09 18.84
CA THR A 49 2.86 16.03 17.89
C THR A 49 2.65 17.48 18.32
N GLY A 50 3.45 18.40 17.78
CA GLY A 50 3.19 19.84 17.89
C GLY A 50 1.91 20.25 17.15
N PRO A 51 1.18 21.30 17.61
CA PRO A 51 -0.03 21.80 16.94
C PRO A 51 0.28 22.56 15.63
N THR A 52 1.55 22.89 15.39
CA THR A 52 2.08 23.48 14.17
C THR A 52 3.32 22.70 13.78
N ASN A 53 3.41 22.26 12.52
CA ASN A 53 4.47 21.38 12.03
C ASN A 53 4.56 20.08 12.85
N SER A 54 3.45 19.34 12.92
CA SER A 54 3.38 18.02 13.56
C SER A 54 4.51 17.13 13.05
N GLY A 55 5.41 16.64 13.93
CA GLY A 55 6.68 16.00 13.56
C GLY A 55 7.96 16.75 13.96
N ALA A 56 7.90 18.09 14.09
CA ALA A 56 9.10 18.91 14.38
C ALA A 56 9.36 19.11 15.88
N ALA A 57 8.34 18.89 16.71
CA ALA A 57 8.36 19.18 18.15
C ALA A 57 7.67 18.06 18.94
N ASP A 58 7.90 16.83 18.51
CA ASP A 58 7.24 15.66 19.08
C ASP A 58 7.77 15.37 20.47
N GLN A 59 6.87 14.93 21.32
CA GLN A 59 7.16 14.55 22.70
C GLN A 59 6.67 13.13 22.89
N GLU A 60 7.43 12.36 23.65
CA GLU A 60 7.14 10.97 23.95
C GLU A 60 7.27 10.75 25.45
N ASP A 61 6.49 9.81 25.96
CA ASP A 61 6.64 9.28 27.30
C ASP A 61 6.39 7.76 27.31
N ILE A 62 6.79 7.10 28.38
CA ILE A 62 6.47 5.70 28.62
C ILE A 62 5.40 5.66 29.71
N TYR A 63 4.21 5.21 29.33
CA TYR A 63 3.19 4.88 30.31
C TYR A 63 3.41 3.44 30.79
N PRO A 64 3.49 3.15 32.10
CA PRO A 64 3.94 1.86 32.60
C PRO A 64 2.98 0.68 32.34
N GLY A 65 1.94 0.80 31.53
CA GLY A 65 1.10 -0.34 31.12
C GLY A 65 1.96 -1.46 30.52
N GLY A 66 1.92 -2.65 31.14
CA GLY A 66 2.71 -3.82 30.75
C GLY A 66 4.13 -3.92 31.35
N CYS A 67 4.66 -2.85 31.96
CA CYS A 67 6.02 -2.83 32.52
C CYS A 67 6.14 -2.09 33.87
N ALA A 68 7.36 -1.98 34.40
CA ALA A 68 7.61 -1.39 35.73
C ALA A 68 6.77 -1.99 36.89
N GLY A 69 6.37 -3.26 36.78
CA GLY A 69 5.58 -3.97 37.80
C GLY A 69 4.06 -3.83 37.64
N ILE A 70 3.56 -3.18 36.58
CA ILE A 70 2.16 -3.23 36.17
C ILE A 70 1.98 -4.44 35.23
N PRO A 71 1.16 -5.44 35.59
CA PRO A 71 1.02 -6.62 34.74
C PRO A 71 0.26 -6.32 33.45
N GLY A 72 0.82 -6.75 32.31
CA GLY A 72 0.18 -6.98 30.99
C GLY A 72 -0.71 -5.86 30.40
N ALA A 73 -0.35 -5.38 29.21
CA ALA A 73 -1.20 -4.54 28.36
C ALA A 73 -1.28 -5.15 26.96
N ASP A 74 -2.44 -5.08 26.31
CA ASP A 74 -2.72 -5.59 24.96
C ASP A 74 -3.86 -4.74 24.36
N ARG A 75 -3.93 -4.59 23.03
CA ARG A 75 -5.04 -3.91 22.31
C ARG A 75 -5.35 -2.52 22.85
N GLN A 76 -4.36 -1.62 22.90
CA GLN A 76 -4.60 -0.28 23.42
C GLN A 76 -5.24 0.66 22.40
N TRP A 77 -6.17 1.50 22.86
CA TRP A 77 -6.92 2.45 22.05
C TRP A 77 -6.98 3.84 22.68
N LEU A 78 -7.11 4.86 21.84
CA LEU A 78 -7.25 6.25 22.23
C LEU A 78 -8.68 6.74 21.95
N ALA A 79 -9.26 7.46 22.91
CA ALA A 79 -10.50 8.20 22.72
C ALA A 79 -10.31 9.67 23.13
N VAL A 80 -10.53 10.61 22.21
CA VAL A 80 -10.30 12.05 22.43
C VAL A 80 -11.62 12.79 22.61
N TYR A 81 -11.81 13.40 23.78
CA TYR A 81 -12.89 14.34 24.05
C TYR A 81 -12.43 15.77 23.76
N ASP A 82 -12.83 16.28 22.60
CA ASP A 82 -12.55 17.65 22.17
C ASP A 82 -13.75 18.24 21.43
N PRO A 83 -14.84 18.58 22.15
CA PRO A 83 -16.08 19.03 21.52
C PRO A 83 -15.92 20.36 20.76
N PRO A 84 -16.39 20.46 19.50
CA PRO A 84 -16.41 21.71 18.76
C PRO A 84 -17.13 22.86 19.49
N PRO A 85 -16.78 24.12 19.22
CA PRO A 85 -17.55 25.27 19.68
C PRO A 85 -19.03 25.15 19.31
N GLY A 86 -19.93 25.49 20.24
CA GLY A 86 -21.38 25.36 20.05
C GLY A 86 -21.95 23.96 20.30
N THR A 87 -21.10 22.94 20.52
CA THR A 87 -21.57 21.61 20.96
C THR A 87 -22.31 21.75 22.30
N PRO A 88 -23.54 21.19 22.44
CA PRO A 88 -24.28 21.22 23.69
C PRO A 88 -23.44 20.67 24.85
N ASN A 89 -23.35 21.43 25.95
CA ASN A 89 -22.58 21.01 27.11
C ASN A 89 -23.44 20.10 28.02
N GLN A 90 -23.30 18.78 27.87
CA GLN A 90 -23.95 17.79 28.74
C GLN A 90 -22.94 16.94 29.52
N SER A 91 -21.64 17.22 29.38
CA SER A 91 -20.58 16.56 30.13
C SER A 91 -20.38 17.24 31.49
N ALA A 92 -20.36 16.45 32.57
CA ALA A 92 -20.05 16.95 33.91
C ALA A 92 -18.65 17.57 33.97
N TYR A 93 -17.67 16.96 33.30
CA TYR A 93 -16.30 17.46 33.20
C TYR A 93 -16.24 18.86 32.58
N LYS A 94 -16.85 19.03 31.41
CA LYS A 94 -16.88 20.33 30.71
C LYS A 94 -17.70 21.37 31.48
N ALA A 95 -18.80 20.97 32.10
CA ALA A 95 -19.59 21.84 32.98
C ALA A 95 -18.80 22.34 34.20
N ALA A 96 -17.87 21.53 34.71
CA ALA A 96 -16.95 21.89 35.80
C ALA A 96 -15.74 22.72 35.33
N GLY A 97 -15.64 23.07 34.04
CA GLY A 97 -14.51 23.82 33.50
C GLY A 97 -13.28 22.97 33.18
N GLY A 98 -13.47 21.66 32.99
CA GLY A 98 -12.41 20.74 32.57
C GLY A 98 -11.71 21.16 31.28
N GLN A 99 -10.41 20.87 31.20
CA GLN A 99 -9.55 21.19 30.06
C GLN A 99 -9.83 20.25 28.88
N THR A 100 -9.98 20.82 27.68
CA THR A 100 -10.08 20.06 26.43
C THR A 100 -8.88 20.38 25.53
N PRO A 101 -8.32 19.41 24.80
CA PRO A 101 -8.74 18.00 24.71
C PRO A 101 -8.48 17.21 26.00
N LEU A 102 -9.38 16.27 26.31
CA LEU A 102 -9.18 15.22 27.33
C LEU A 102 -9.03 13.90 26.59
N ILE A 103 -7.87 13.26 26.74
CA ILE A 103 -7.48 12.04 26.04
C ILE A 103 -7.66 10.88 27.00
N TYR A 104 -8.34 9.84 26.55
CA TYR A 104 -8.38 8.56 27.24
C TYR A 104 -7.49 7.56 26.51
N LEU A 105 -6.71 6.79 27.28
CA LEU A 105 -5.97 5.62 26.83
C LEU A 105 -6.58 4.41 27.50
N GLU A 106 -7.12 3.51 26.69
CA GLU A 106 -7.67 2.24 27.12
C GLU A 106 -6.74 1.10 26.69
N PHE A 107 -6.69 0.03 27.47
CA PHE A 107 -6.02 -1.22 27.08
C PHE A 107 -6.60 -2.41 27.85
N ASN A 108 -6.40 -3.62 27.34
CA ASN A 108 -6.75 -4.85 28.04
C ASN A 108 -5.89 -5.02 29.31
N ASN A 109 -6.55 -5.07 30.47
CA ASN A 109 -5.95 -5.40 31.75
C ASN A 109 -5.84 -6.92 31.90
N VAL A 110 -4.75 -7.51 31.41
CA VAL A 110 -4.57 -8.98 31.32
C VAL A 110 -4.71 -9.72 32.66
N VAL A 111 -4.60 -9.02 33.80
CA VAL A 111 -4.75 -9.59 35.15
C VAL A 111 -6.00 -9.12 35.90
N GLY A 112 -6.87 -8.35 35.26
CA GLY A 112 -8.09 -7.85 35.87
C GLY A 112 -9.17 -8.93 36.01
N PRO A 113 -10.16 -8.71 36.90
CA PRO A 113 -11.20 -9.70 37.20
C PRO A 113 -12.34 -9.72 36.18
N GLY A 114 -12.40 -8.74 35.27
CA GLY A 114 -13.38 -8.69 34.19
C GLY A 114 -13.20 -9.82 33.17
N PRO A 115 -14.24 -10.12 32.36
CA PRO A 115 -14.10 -11.02 31.22
C PRO A 115 -12.92 -10.63 30.32
N ASN A 116 -12.09 -11.61 29.93
CA ASN A 116 -10.85 -11.41 29.18
C ASN A 116 -9.86 -10.41 29.82
N GLY A 117 -9.88 -10.27 31.16
CA GLY A 117 -9.07 -9.30 31.89
C GLY A 117 -9.79 -7.98 32.18
N GLY A 118 -10.79 -7.62 31.38
CA GLY A 118 -11.42 -6.30 31.43
C GLY A 118 -10.49 -5.18 30.94
N ALA A 119 -11.01 -3.97 30.78
CA ALA A 119 -10.30 -2.80 30.30
C ALA A 119 -9.68 -2.01 31.46
N GLN A 120 -8.51 -1.41 31.25
CA GLN A 120 -7.95 -0.35 32.09
C GLN A 120 -8.08 0.98 31.34
N TRP A 121 -8.74 1.95 31.96
CA TRP A 121 -8.87 3.30 31.40
C TRP A 121 -7.96 4.28 32.11
N ASN A 122 -7.24 5.08 31.34
CA ASN A 122 -6.41 6.18 31.81
C ASN A 122 -6.80 7.46 31.09
N LYS A 123 -6.50 8.60 31.71
CA LYS A 123 -6.78 9.92 31.13
C LYS A 123 -5.57 10.85 31.20
N SER A 124 -5.48 11.75 30.23
CA SER A 124 -4.47 12.80 30.14
C SER A 124 -5.05 14.06 29.49
N THR A 125 -4.47 15.22 29.81
CA THR A 125 -4.79 16.51 29.15
C THR A 125 -3.69 16.99 28.22
N ASP A 126 -2.53 16.32 28.22
CA ASP A 126 -1.39 16.61 27.34
C ASP A 126 -1.10 15.46 26.37
N GLY A 127 -1.65 14.27 26.60
CA GLY A 127 -1.43 13.05 25.81
C GLY A 127 -0.13 12.31 26.15
N LEU A 128 0.57 12.71 27.21
CA LEU A 128 1.84 12.12 27.65
C LEU A 128 1.72 11.58 29.07
N ALA A 129 1.30 12.43 30.01
CA ALA A 129 1.16 12.08 31.40
C ALA A 129 -0.23 11.50 31.67
N PHE A 130 -0.33 10.17 31.57
CA PHE A 130 -1.57 9.44 31.87
C PHE A 130 -1.68 9.08 33.35
N VAL A 131 -2.90 9.21 33.88
CA VAL A 131 -3.28 8.77 35.22
C VAL A 131 -4.54 7.94 35.15
N ASN A 132 -4.84 7.18 36.22
CA ASN A 132 -6.06 6.36 36.28
C ASN A 132 -7.31 7.19 35.92
N GLY A 133 -8.06 6.68 34.96
CA GLY A 133 -9.27 7.28 34.41
C GLY A 133 -10.55 6.66 34.95
N THR A 134 -10.47 5.56 35.71
CA THR A 134 -11.62 4.81 36.23
C THR A 134 -11.88 5.13 37.70
N GLY A 135 -13.12 5.46 38.08
CA GLY A 135 -13.46 5.88 39.45
C GLY A 135 -13.56 4.74 40.47
N ASP A 136 -14.09 3.59 40.04
CA ASP A 136 -14.36 2.43 40.90
C ASP A 136 -13.22 1.40 40.91
N GLU A 137 -12.12 1.71 40.22
CA GLU A 137 -10.94 0.86 40.12
C GLU A 137 -9.83 1.38 41.02
N VAL A 138 -9.24 0.47 41.80
CA VAL A 138 -7.92 0.67 42.38
C VAL A 138 -6.95 -0.05 41.45
N PRO A 139 -6.13 0.68 40.66
CA PRO A 139 -5.20 0.06 39.72
C PRO A 139 -4.27 -0.92 40.44
N ALA A 140 -3.94 -2.02 39.77
CA ALA A 140 -3.05 -3.04 40.33
C ALA A 140 -1.67 -2.43 40.63
N THR A 141 -1.24 -2.43 41.89
CA THR A 141 0.15 -2.13 42.27
C THR A 141 0.89 -3.44 42.52
N GLY A 142 1.69 -3.89 41.56
CA GLY A 142 2.46 -5.14 41.66
C GLY A 142 1.63 -6.39 41.34
N SER A 143 1.89 -7.50 42.04
CA SER A 143 1.30 -8.83 41.78
C SER A 143 -0.14 -9.01 42.29
N ILE A 144 -0.76 -7.96 42.85
CA ILE A 144 -2.14 -7.99 43.34
C ILE A 144 -3.02 -7.41 42.24
N GLY A 145 -3.86 -8.26 41.62
CA GLY A 145 -4.77 -7.86 40.55
C GLY A 145 -5.80 -6.81 40.99
N ALA A 146 -6.34 -6.06 40.02
CA ALA A 146 -7.42 -5.10 40.28
C ALA A 146 -8.65 -5.80 40.88
N VAL A 147 -9.40 -5.11 41.73
CA VAL A 147 -10.67 -5.64 42.30
C VAL A 147 -11.84 -5.45 41.32
N TYR A 148 -11.67 -4.56 40.36
CA TYR A 148 -12.62 -4.24 39.31
C TYR A 148 -11.86 -3.79 38.06
N SER A 149 -12.22 -4.32 36.90
CA SER A 149 -11.82 -3.82 35.59
C SER A 149 -13.07 -3.75 34.70
N PRO A 150 -13.41 -2.58 34.12
CA PRO A 150 -14.57 -2.42 33.24
C PRO A 150 -14.64 -3.47 32.12
N PHE A 151 -15.84 -3.90 31.76
CA PHE A 151 -16.04 -4.73 30.57
C PHE A 151 -15.71 -3.99 29.27
N GLY A 152 -15.10 -4.69 28.31
CA GLY A 152 -14.92 -4.24 26.92
C GLY A 152 -13.50 -4.25 26.31
N PRO A 153 -12.50 -4.99 26.83
CA PRO A 153 -11.08 -4.78 26.48
C PRO A 153 -10.66 -5.10 25.04
N ASP A 154 -11.52 -5.78 24.27
CA ASP A 154 -11.21 -6.25 22.91
C ASP A 154 -11.85 -5.36 21.82
N GLY A 155 -12.56 -4.29 22.20
CA GLY A 155 -13.33 -3.45 21.27
C GLY A 155 -12.79 -2.04 21.09
N TYR A 156 -12.69 -1.60 19.83
CA TYR A 156 -12.31 -0.22 19.51
C TYR A 156 -13.39 0.75 20.01
N PRO A 157 -13.05 1.68 20.93
CA PRO A 157 -14.04 2.51 21.61
C PRO A 157 -14.55 3.66 20.74
N ALA A 158 -15.70 4.21 21.13
CA ALA A 158 -16.19 5.49 20.62
C ALA A 158 -16.45 6.47 21.78
N ILE A 159 -16.48 7.77 21.49
CA ILE A 159 -16.77 8.82 22.47
C ILE A 159 -17.78 9.83 21.93
N ASP A 160 -18.82 10.14 22.72
CA ASP A 160 -19.83 11.15 22.37
C ASP A 160 -19.36 12.54 22.79
N GLN A 161 -19.11 13.41 21.80
CA GLN A 161 -18.62 14.78 22.04
C GLN A 161 -19.63 15.67 22.81
N VAL A 162 -20.90 15.28 22.91
CA VAL A 162 -21.91 16.06 23.68
C VAL A 162 -21.85 15.76 25.18
N THR A 163 -21.72 14.48 25.54
CA THR A 163 -21.77 14.01 26.94
C THR A 163 -20.41 13.66 27.53
N GLY A 164 -19.41 13.43 26.69
CA GLY A 164 -18.12 12.86 27.08
C GLY A 164 -18.19 11.39 27.48
N LYS A 165 -19.33 10.71 27.26
CA LYS A 165 -19.46 9.28 27.51
C LYS A 165 -18.60 8.49 26.53
N VAL A 166 -17.90 7.48 27.04
CA VAL A 166 -17.17 6.49 26.24
C VAL A 166 -17.98 5.21 26.12
N PHE A 167 -17.81 4.51 25.01
CA PHE A 167 -18.53 3.29 24.66
C PHE A 167 -17.53 2.19 24.32
N GLN A 168 -17.72 1.01 24.91
CA GLN A 168 -17.01 -0.21 24.51
C GLN A 168 -18.01 -1.32 24.26
N ALA A 169 -17.77 -2.10 23.21
CA ALA A 169 -18.49 -3.32 22.93
C ALA A 169 -17.52 -4.49 22.90
N ALA A 170 -17.96 -5.63 23.40
CA ALA A 170 -17.22 -6.89 23.31
C ALA A 170 -18.19 -8.07 23.47
N GLY A 171 -17.69 -9.28 23.24
CA GLY A 171 -18.37 -10.53 23.50
C GLY A 171 -18.47 -10.83 24.99
N CYS A 172 -19.60 -11.41 25.37
CA CYS A 172 -19.78 -11.94 26.71
C CYS A 172 -20.64 -13.21 26.67
N ARG A 173 -20.39 -14.10 27.62
CA ARG A 173 -21.09 -15.37 27.77
C ARG A 173 -21.81 -15.43 29.11
N MET A 174 -22.85 -16.26 29.18
CA MET A 174 -23.52 -16.58 30.44
C MET A 174 -22.56 -17.18 31.48
N SER A 175 -21.54 -17.92 31.04
CA SER A 175 -20.47 -18.44 31.90
C SER A 175 -19.67 -17.34 32.61
N ASN A 176 -19.63 -16.15 32.02
CA ASN A 176 -18.90 -15.01 32.57
C ASN A 176 -19.78 -14.21 33.55
N GLY A 177 -21.11 -14.39 33.50
CA GLY A 177 -22.10 -13.65 34.30
C GLY A 177 -23.03 -12.74 33.49
N CYS A 178 -22.90 -12.70 32.16
CA CYS A 178 -23.80 -11.94 31.29
C CYS A 178 -25.17 -12.63 31.12
N THR A 179 -26.17 -11.86 30.68
CA THR A 179 -27.56 -12.33 30.55
C THR A 179 -27.80 -13.26 29.35
N ALA A 180 -26.86 -13.33 28.41
CA ALA A 180 -26.90 -14.18 27.22
C ALA A 180 -25.48 -14.39 26.67
N ASN A 181 -25.34 -15.27 25.69
CA ASN A 181 -24.14 -15.36 24.86
C ASN A 181 -24.29 -14.40 23.68
N GLY A 182 -23.51 -13.33 23.64
CA GLY A 182 -23.74 -12.25 22.71
C GLY A 182 -22.70 -11.15 22.76
N ILE A 183 -23.00 -10.07 22.06
CA ILE A 183 -22.24 -8.82 22.12
C ILE A 183 -22.98 -7.81 23.01
N PHE A 184 -22.22 -7.14 23.87
CA PHE A 184 -22.73 -6.25 24.90
C PHE A 184 -22.00 -4.91 24.87
N LEU A 185 -22.68 -3.85 25.30
CA LEU A 185 -22.15 -2.50 25.44
C LEU A 185 -21.96 -2.17 26.92
N ASN A 186 -20.80 -1.59 27.26
CA ASN A 186 -20.58 -0.85 28.50
C ASN A 186 -20.43 0.64 28.20
N ILE A 187 -20.90 1.49 29.12
CA ILE A 187 -20.87 2.95 28.97
C ILE A 187 -20.13 3.56 30.15
N GLY A 188 -18.99 4.19 29.89
CA GLY A 188 -18.25 4.99 30.87
C GLY A 188 -18.79 6.42 30.88
N THR A 189 -19.25 6.90 32.03
CA THR A 189 -19.76 8.27 32.19
C THR A 189 -18.75 9.13 32.94
N PRO A 190 -18.30 10.28 32.38
CA PRO A 190 -17.36 11.14 33.08
C PRO A 190 -18.04 11.92 34.19
N ASP A 191 -17.41 11.99 35.35
CA ASP A 191 -17.73 12.94 36.41
C ASP A 191 -17.12 14.33 36.17
N ALA A 192 -17.24 15.22 37.15
CA ALA A 192 -16.71 16.59 37.09
C ALA A 192 -15.17 16.67 36.90
N THR A 193 -14.44 15.59 37.20
CA THR A 193 -12.98 15.49 37.04
C THR A 193 -12.58 14.79 35.75
N GLY A 194 -13.55 14.27 34.98
CA GLY A 194 -13.31 13.45 33.80
C GLY A 194 -12.98 12.00 34.14
N THR A 195 -13.17 11.58 35.40
CA THR A 195 -13.06 10.17 35.79
C THR A 195 -14.32 9.43 35.36
N LEU A 196 -14.15 8.26 34.76
CA LEU A 196 -15.20 7.43 34.18
C LEU A 196 -15.80 6.49 35.23
N HIS A 197 -17.14 6.43 35.22
CA HIS A 197 -17.95 5.50 36.01
C HIS A 197 -18.76 4.63 35.04
N PHE A 198 -18.53 3.32 35.06
CA PHE A 198 -19.11 2.37 34.10
C PHE A 198 -20.35 1.68 34.65
N LEU A 199 -21.19 1.14 33.76
CA LEU A 199 -22.48 0.55 34.12
C LEU A 199 -22.33 -0.69 35.00
N ASP A 200 -21.29 -1.47 34.75
CA ASP A 200 -21.00 -2.74 35.42
C ASP A 200 -20.31 -2.56 36.78
N ALA A 201 -19.94 -1.35 37.18
CA ALA A 201 -19.37 -1.11 38.49
C ALA A 201 -20.41 -1.31 39.62
N THR A 202 -19.94 -1.85 40.73
CA THR A 202 -20.69 -1.95 42.00
C THR A 202 -20.04 -1.17 43.15
N GLY A 203 -18.91 -0.50 42.87
CA GLY A 203 -18.04 0.18 43.84
C GLY A 203 -17.05 -0.77 44.56
N THR A 204 -17.30 -2.08 44.57
CA THR A 204 -16.39 -3.08 45.16
C THR A 204 -16.17 -4.31 44.26
N GLY A 205 -16.55 -4.22 42.99
CA GLY A 205 -16.52 -5.32 42.03
C GLY A 205 -17.42 -5.06 40.83
N GLN A 206 -17.79 -6.12 40.11
CA GLN A 206 -18.48 -6.04 38.82
C GLN A 206 -19.84 -6.76 38.83
N ASP A 207 -20.84 -6.17 38.16
CA ASP A 207 -22.15 -6.75 37.87
C ASP A 207 -22.44 -6.67 36.36
N LEU A 208 -22.09 -7.74 35.65
CA LEU A 208 -22.24 -7.85 34.19
C LEU A 208 -23.71 -7.89 33.73
N THR A 209 -24.68 -8.06 34.63
CA THR A 209 -26.10 -8.04 34.26
C THR A 209 -26.60 -6.64 33.92
N LYS A 210 -25.85 -5.60 34.30
CA LYS A 210 -26.12 -4.19 33.96
C LYS A 210 -25.65 -3.78 32.58
N LEU A 211 -24.89 -4.63 31.89
CA LEU A 211 -24.47 -4.37 30.52
C LEU A 211 -25.67 -4.32 29.56
N ILE A 212 -25.56 -3.50 28.54
CA ILE A 212 -26.60 -3.35 27.52
C ILE A 212 -26.40 -4.43 26.47
N LYS A 213 -27.36 -5.35 26.33
CA LYS A 213 -27.32 -6.37 25.28
C LYS A 213 -27.51 -5.74 23.90
N ILE A 214 -26.63 -6.03 22.96
CA ILE A 214 -26.71 -5.57 21.56
C ILE A 214 -27.27 -6.67 20.67
N ALA A 215 -26.71 -7.88 20.75
CA ALA A 215 -27.08 -9.01 19.89
C ALA A 215 -26.77 -10.37 20.55
N ASP A 216 -27.48 -11.41 20.13
CA ASP A 216 -27.09 -12.79 20.39
C ASP A 216 -26.06 -13.27 19.36
N THR A 217 -25.10 -14.10 19.79
CA THR A 217 -24.07 -14.68 18.90
C THR A 217 -24.03 -16.21 19.06
N PRO A 218 -25.08 -16.93 18.62
CA PRO A 218 -25.23 -18.36 18.90
C PRO A 218 -24.22 -19.24 18.16
N THR A 219 -23.61 -18.74 17.08
CA THR A 219 -22.66 -19.49 16.24
C THR A 219 -21.21 -19.39 16.71
N GLY A 220 -20.88 -18.46 17.61
CA GLY A 220 -19.56 -18.35 18.25
C GLY A 220 -19.29 -17.00 18.92
N SER A 221 -18.02 -16.75 19.25
CA SER A 221 -17.59 -15.50 19.92
C SER A 221 -17.54 -14.36 18.90
N PRO A 222 -18.03 -13.16 19.24
CA PRO A 222 -17.80 -11.97 18.43
C PRO A 222 -16.38 -11.38 18.61
N ASP A 223 -15.61 -11.87 19.59
CA ASP A 223 -14.22 -11.47 19.86
C ASP A 223 -13.24 -12.12 18.86
N THR A 224 -13.50 -11.96 17.56
CA THR A 224 -12.58 -12.37 16.49
C THR A 224 -11.70 -11.20 16.08
N LEU A 225 -10.75 -10.90 16.96
CA LEU A 225 -9.83 -9.77 16.93
C LEU A 225 -10.46 -8.44 17.30
N PHE A 226 -11.51 -7.93 16.63
CA PHE A 226 -12.15 -6.67 17.06
C PHE A 226 -13.67 -6.62 16.88
N SER A 227 -14.33 -5.92 17.81
CA SER A 227 -15.64 -5.31 17.59
C SER A 227 -15.49 -3.79 17.64
N VAL A 228 -15.93 -3.10 16.59
CA VAL A 228 -15.53 -1.70 16.35
C VAL A 228 -16.75 -0.79 16.41
N LEU A 229 -16.70 0.20 17.29
CA LEU A 229 -17.73 1.22 17.44
C LEU A 229 -17.36 2.49 16.67
N SER A 230 -18.37 3.11 16.04
CA SER A 230 -18.24 4.44 15.45
C SER A 230 -19.52 5.25 15.70
N ILE A 231 -19.38 6.56 15.88
CA ILE A 231 -20.50 7.46 16.16
C ILE A 231 -20.70 8.43 15.00
N ASP A 232 -21.93 8.52 14.50
CA ASP A 232 -22.28 9.46 13.45
C ASP A 232 -22.55 10.88 14.01
N SER A 233 -22.69 11.84 13.10
CA SER A 233 -23.00 13.24 13.41
C SER A 233 -24.37 13.47 14.09
N ALA A 234 -25.29 12.52 14.04
CA ALA A 234 -26.57 12.54 14.78
C ALA A 234 -26.51 11.77 16.10
N ARG A 235 -25.31 11.35 16.53
CA ARG A 235 -25.04 10.61 17.76
C ARG A 235 -25.70 9.22 17.76
N ASN A 236 -25.85 8.61 16.60
CA ASN A 236 -26.10 7.18 16.51
C ASN A 236 -24.78 6.44 16.65
N LEU A 237 -24.75 5.51 17.59
CA LEU A 237 -23.64 4.58 17.76
C LEU A 237 -23.88 3.39 16.86
N ILE A 238 -22.90 3.04 16.04
CA ILE A 238 -22.95 1.95 15.07
C ILE A 238 -21.80 1.00 15.37
N LEU A 239 -22.11 -0.29 15.44
CA LEU A 239 -21.17 -1.36 15.75
C LEU A 239 -21.03 -2.29 14.55
N VAL A 240 -19.80 -2.73 14.27
CA VAL A 240 -19.51 -3.87 13.40
C VAL A 240 -18.78 -4.97 14.18
N TRP A 241 -19.07 -6.22 13.85
CA TRP A 241 -18.37 -7.38 14.38
C TRP A 241 -18.42 -8.56 13.41
N CYS A 242 -17.50 -9.51 13.59
CA CYS A 242 -17.52 -10.81 12.95
C CYS A 242 -17.75 -11.87 14.04
N ILE A 243 -18.28 -13.03 13.69
CA ILE A 243 -18.52 -14.13 14.64
C ILE A 243 -17.58 -15.29 14.33
N SER A 244 -16.91 -15.84 15.34
CA SER A 244 -16.13 -17.08 15.19
C SER A 244 -17.04 -18.27 14.91
N SER A 245 -16.54 -19.29 14.25
CA SER A 245 -17.24 -20.58 14.15
C SER A 245 -16.30 -21.70 13.74
N ASN A 246 -16.59 -22.91 14.22
CA ASN A 246 -15.98 -24.16 13.75
C ASN A 246 -16.54 -24.58 12.38
N THR A 247 -17.64 -23.97 11.94
CA THR A 247 -18.16 -24.07 10.57
C THR A 247 -17.75 -22.80 9.84
N PRO A 248 -16.68 -22.82 9.00
CA PRO A 248 -16.09 -21.58 8.47
C PRO A 248 -17.09 -20.65 7.78
N SER A 249 -18.05 -21.19 7.03
CA SER A 249 -19.08 -20.42 6.33
C SER A 249 -20.00 -19.59 7.24
N GLN A 250 -19.97 -19.81 8.56
CA GLN A 250 -20.73 -19.01 9.53
C GLN A 250 -19.95 -17.80 10.06
N ARG A 251 -18.68 -17.62 9.67
CA ARG A 251 -17.88 -16.44 10.01
C ARG A 251 -18.24 -15.29 9.10
N GLN A 252 -19.28 -14.56 9.50
CA GLN A 252 -19.88 -13.48 8.73
C GLN A 252 -19.86 -12.16 9.51
N VAL A 253 -19.94 -11.05 8.78
CA VAL A 253 -19.85 -9.69 9.34
C VAL A 253 -21.24 -9.10 9.53
N PHE A 254 -21.47 -8.48 10.68
CA PHE A 254 -22.76 -7.94 11.09
C PHE A 254 -22.61 -6.49 11.54
N VAL A 255 -23.70 -5.71 11.37
CA VAL A 255 -23.84 -4.37 11.93
C VAL A 255 -25.09 -4.22 12.76
N SER A 256 -25.05 -3.31 13.73
CA SER A 256 -26.22 -2.82 14.45
C SER A 256 -26.01 -1.37 14.88
N ALA A 257 -27.09 -0.63 15.16
CA ALA A 257 -27.03 0.76 15.59
C ALA A 257 -28.01 1.07 16.73
N ALA A 258 -27.66 2.06 17.55
CA ALA A 258 -28.51 2.63 18.59
C ALA A 258 -28.40 4.16 18.63
N SER A 259 -29.53 4.84 18.86
CA SER A 259 -29.56 6.30 18.94
C SER A 259 -29.34 6.82 20.37
N ALA A 260 -28.68 7.98 20.49
CA ALA A 260 -28.61 8.76 21.72
C ALA A 260 -29.98 9.07 22.35
N ALA A 261 -31.05 9.14 21.54
CA ALA A 261 -32.42 9.35 22.04
C ALA A 261 -32.91 8.22 22.97
N SER A 262 -32.37 7.01 22.81
CA SER A 262 -32.61 5.87 23.69
C SER A 262 -31.60 5.77 24.84
N GLY A 263 -30.66 6.72 24.95
CA GLY A 263 -29.47 6.56 25.78
C GLY A 263 -28.57 5.42 25.31
N TRP A 264 -28.61 5.08 24.01
CA TRP A 264 -27.90 3.94 23.40
C TRP A 264 -28.26 2.56 23.99
N THR A 265 -29.48 2.43 24.54
CA THR A 265 -29.97 1.18 25.16
C THR A 265 -30.83 0.32 24.22
N SER A 266 -31.33 0.89 23.12
CA SER A 266 -32.18 0.19 22.16
C SER A 266 -31.48 0.05 20.81
N TRP A 267 -31.00 -1.16 20.55
CA TRP A 267 -30.26 -1.51 19.34
C TRP A 267 -31.17 -2.08 18.26
N THR A 268 -30.85 -1.78 16.99
CA THR A 268 -31.50 -2.40 15.84
C THR A 268 -31.27 -3.91 15.82
N THR A 269 -32.13 -4.66 15.13
CA THR A 269 -31.81 -6.06 14.83
C THR A 269 -30.52 -6.15 14.02
N PRO A 270 -29.55 -7.00 14.40
CA PRO A 270 -28.31 -7.20 13.65
C PRO A 270 -28.58 -7.55 12.19
N VAL A 271 -27.80 -6.97 11.27
CA VAL A 271 -27.88 -7.25 9.84
C VAL A 271 -26.53 -7.72 9.34
N GLN A 272 -26.52 -8.87 8.65
CA GLN A 272 -25.34 -9.36 7.95
C GLN A 272 -25.03 -8.47 6.74
N VAL A 273 -23.80 -7.96 6.68
CA VAL A 273 -23.31 -7.07 5.61
C VAL A 273 -22.44 -7.78 4.59
N SER A 274 -21.77 -8.88 4.96
CA SER A 274 -21.13 -9.81 4.03
C SER A 274 -22.15 -10.62 3.23
N ASP A 275 -21.76 -11.14 2.07
CA ASP A 275 -22.60 -11.97 1.21
C ASP A 275 -22.40 -13.49 1.44
N GLY A 276 -21.28 -13.90 2.05
CA GLY A 276 -20.98 -15.31 2.38
C GLY A 276 -20.70 -16.19 1.15
N SER A 277 -20.33 -15.61 0.01
CA SER A 277 -20.22 -16.30 -1.28
C SER A 277 -18.78 -16.60 -1.67
N THR A 278 -18.53 -17.87 -2.01
CA THR A 278 -17.25 -18.27 -2.65
C THR A 278 -17.07 -17.68 -4.04
N GLY A 279 -18.17 -17.30 -4.72
CA GLY A 279 -18.12 -16.75 -6.07
C GLY A 279 -17.64 -15.30 -6.14
N THR A 280 -17.85 -14.52 -5.07
CA THR A 280 -17.39 -13.12 -4.96
C THR A 280 -16.06 -13.01 -4.21
N GLY A 281 -15.65 -14.06 -3.50
CA GLY A 281 -14.44 -14.05 -2.68
C GLY A 281 -14.70 -13.73 -1.20
N ASP A 282 -15.96 -13.81 -0.74
CA ASP A 282 -16.45 -13.30 0.56
C ASP A 282 -17.06 -14.42 1.43
N ALA A 283 -16.53 -15.65 1.30
CA ALA A 283 -17.11 -16.85 1.89
C ALA A 283 -16.96 -16.91 3.43
N VAL A 284 -15.81 -16.47 3.92
CA VAL A 284 -15.42 -16.51 5.34
C VAL A 284 -14.69 -15.20 5.65
N ASN A 285 -15.07 -14.54 6.74
CA ASN A 285 -14.70 -13.14 6.99
C ASN A 285 -14.03 -12.94 8.34
N VAL A 286 -13.12 -11.96 8.42
CA VAL A 286 -12.33 -11.61 9.61
C VAL A 286 -11.95 -10.12 9.60
N PHE A 287 -11.43 -9.61 10.74
CA PHE A 287 -10.96 -8.23 10.92
C PHE A 287 -11.96 -7.16 10.42
N PRO A 288 -13.18 -7.08 10.97
CA PRO A 288 -14.11 -6.03 10.58
C PRO A 288 -13.69 -4.66 11.14
N TRP A 289 -13.92 -3.60 10.38
CA TRP A 289 -13.79 -2.20 10.82
C TRP A 289 -14.98 -1.36 10.33
N ILE A 290 -15.25 -0.22 10.97
CA ILE A 290 -16.35 0.67 10.56
C ILE A 290 -16.03 2.13 10.81
N LYS A 291 -16.47 2.99 9.89
CA LYS A 291 -16.52 4.43 10.09
C LYS A 291 -17.94 4.95 9.88
N ALA A 292 -18.43 5.75 10.82
CA ALA A 292 -19.69 6.46 10.72
C ALA A 292 -19.45 7.93 10.31
N GLY A 293 -20.43 8.53 9.62
CA GLY A 293 -20.34 9.92 9.16
C GLY A 293 -21.65 10.70 9.34
N GLY A 294 -22.42 10.83 8.27
CA GLY A 294 -23.74 11.47 8.30
C GLY A 294 -24.79 10.63 9.06
N PRO A 295 -25.95 11.21 9.41
CA PRO A 295 -26.98 10.52 10.20
C PRO A 295 -27.41 9.19 9.57
N GLY A 296 -27.24 8.09 10.32
CA GLY A 296 -27.57 6.72 9.95
C GLY A 296 -26.61 6.08 8.94
N ARG A 297 -25.50 6.72 8.57
CA ARG A 297 -24.59 6.27 7.51
C ARG A 297 -23.27 5.80 8.06
N ALA A 298 -22.84 4.61 7.63
CA ALA A 298 -21.52 4.09 7.92
C ALA A 298 -21.01 3.20 6.79
N ASP A 299 -19.69 3.07 6.69
CA ASP A 299 -19.02 2.14 5.80
C ASP A 299 -18.34 1.08 6.67
N ALA A 300 -18.79 -0.17 6.53
CA ALA A 300 -18.22 -1.33 7.21
C ALA A 300 -17.31 -2.08 6.24
N VAL A 301 -16.10 -2.44 6.68
CA VAL A 301 -15.09 -3.11 5.86
C VAL A 301 -14.58 -4.37 6.56
N TRP A 302 -14.06 -5.34 5.81
CA TRP A 302 -13.48 -6.59 6.35
C TRP A 302 -12.58 -7.29 5.32
N TYR A 303 -11.80 -8.25 5.79
CA TYR A 303 -11.13 -9.23 4.93
C TYR A 303 -12.03 -10.44 4.71
N GLY A 304 -12.22 -10.82 3.44
CA GLY A 304 -12.98 -12.00 3.04
C GLY A 304 -12.14 -12.95 2.17
N GLN A 305 -12.22 -14.26 2.45
CA GLN A 305 -11.58 -15.30 1.63
C GLN A 305 -12.56 -16.00 0.68
N ASP A 306 -12.03 -16.52 -0.42
CA ASP A 306 -12.77 -17.23 -1.47
C ASP A 306 -13.24 -18.65 -1.12
N LYS A 307 -12.72 -19.25 -0.05
CA LYS A 307 -12.99 -20.65 0.33
C LYS A 307 -13.73 -20.78 1.66
N ASN A 308 -14.44 -21.88 1.84
CA ASN A 308 -15.07 -22.27 3.11
C ASN A 308 -14.13 -23.14 3.96
N VAL A 309 -12.99 -22.57 4.35
CA VAL A 309 -11.94 -23.23 5.14
C VAL A 309 -11.60 -22.40 6.37
N ASP A 310 -10.95 -23.00 7.36
CA ASP A 310 -10.48 -22.26 8.53
C ASP A 310 -9.50 -21.15 8.09
N PRO A 311 -9.73 -19.87 8.45
CA PRO A 311 -8.81 -18.77 8.15
C PRO A 311 -7.35 -19.03 8.51
N SER A 312 -7.10 -19.77 9.59
CA SER A 312 -5.75 -20.09 10.07
C SER A 312 -5.13 -21.32 9.39
N SER A 313 -5.77 -21.89 8.36
CA SER A 313 -5.27 -23.08 7.65
C SER A 313 -4.65 -22.73 6.30
N GLN A 314 -3.53 -23.37 5.94
CA GLN A 314 -2.89 -23.22 4.62
C GLN A 314 -3.62 -24.02 3.54
N SER A 315 -4.78 -23.52 3.11
CA SER A 315 -5.68 -24.18 2.16
C SER A 315 -5.67 -23.54 0.76
N GLY A 316 -4.70 -22.66 0.49
CA GLY A 316 -4.59 -21.94 -0.80
C GLY A 316 -5.73 -20.96 -1.04
N GLN A 317 -6.36 -20.45 0.01
CA GLN A 317 -7.39 -19.41 -0.09
C GLN A 317 -6.78 -18.08 -0.52
N ALA A 318 -7.59 -17.26 -1.18
CA ALA A 318 -7.26 -15.93 -1.64
C ALA A 318 -8.15 -14.91 -0.92
N TRP A 319 -7.53 -13.85 -0.41
CA TRP A 319 -8.20 -12.84 0.41
C TRP A 319 -8.38 -11.53 -0.31
N ASN A 320 -9.48 -10.85 0.00
CA ASN A 320 -9.84 -9.57 -0.58
C ASN A 320 -10.38 -8.63 0.52
N VAL A 321 -10.31 -7.33 0.26
CA VAL A 321 -11.02 -6.34 1.09
C VAL A 321 -12.41 -6.12 0.53
N PHE A 322 -13.41 -6.11 1.41
CA PHE A 322 -14.78 -5.76 1.08
C PHE A 322 -15.22 -4.54 1.87
N MET A 323 -16.17 -3.80 1.29
CA MET A 323 -16.87 -2.69 1.95
C MET A 323 -18.36 -2.82 1.71
N SER A 324 -19.16 -2.71 2.77
CA SER A 324 -20.59 -2.48 2.68
C SER A 324 -20.94 -1.10 3.24
N GLN A 325 -21.41 -0.21 2.37
CA GLN A 325 -22.05 1.02 2.82
C GLN A 325 -23.44 0.68 3.37
N VAL A 326 -23.68 1.06 4.63
CA VAL A 326 -24.95 0.85 5.34
C VAL A 326 -25.63 2.19 5.62
N VAL A 327 -26.94 2.23 5.36
CA VAL A 327 -27.78 3.40 5.60
C VAL A 327 -29.00 2.99 6.41
N PHE A 328 -28.95 3.25 7.71
CA PHE A 328 -30.05 3.06 8.65
C PHE A 328 -31.11 4.15 8.44
N PRO A 329 -32.41 3.80 8.40
CA PRO A 329 -33.48 4.79 8.41
C PRO A 329 -33.42 5.64 9.68
N THR A 330 -33.51 6.96 9.51
CA THR A 330 -33.48 7.95 10.60
C THR A 330 -34.79 8.71 10.71
N ASN A 331 -35.09 9.18 11.91
CA ASN A 331 -36.19 10.10 12.16
C ASN A 331 -35.79 11.55 11.82
N THR A 332 -36.71 12.50 11.96
CA THR A 332 -36.45 13.92 11.66
C THR A 332 -35.36 14.57 12.50
N ALA A 333 -35.02 14.00 13.66
CA ALA A 333 -33.91 14.43 14.51
C ALA A 333 -32.58 13.71 14.18
N GLY A 334 -32.55 12.87 13.14
CA GLY A 334 -31.39 12.09 12.72
C GLY A 334 -31.17 10.78 13.49
N GLY A 335 -31.99 10.47 14.49
CA GLY A 335 -31.86 9.24 15.27
C GLY A 335 -32.34 8.01 14.50
N VAL A 336 -31.62 6.89 14.56
CA VAL A 336 -32.03 5.62 13.93
C VAL A 336 -33.41 5.16 14.46
N THR A 337 -34.25 4.65 13.57
CA THR A 337 -35.64 4.28 13.91
C THR A 337 -35.82 2.86 14.43
N GLY A 338 -34.78 2.03 14.38
CA GLY A 338 -34.83 0.59 14.67
C GLY A 338 -35.13 -0.28 13.44
N ALA A 339 -35.48 0.31 12.30
CA ALA A 339 -35.66 -0.41 11.04
C ALA A 339 -34.31 -0.87 10.45
N ALA A 340 -34.35 -1.92 9.62
CA ALA A 340 -33.16 -2.45 8.96
C ALA A 340 -32.54 -1.43 7.97
N PRO A 341 -31.20 -1.39 7.85
CA PRO A 341 -30.50 -0.52 6.90
C PRO A 341 -30.63 -1.05 5.46
N THR A 342 -30.46 -0.16 4.49
CA THR A 342 -30.06 -0.56 3.14
C THR A 342 -28.56 -0.82 3.09
N LYS A 343 -28.12 -1.78 2.27
CA LYS A 343 -26.71 -2.15 2.12
C LYS A 343 -26.26 -2.13 0.65
N THR A 344 -25.05 -1.65 0.41
CA THR A 344 -24.37 -1.70 -0.89
C THR A 344 -22.98 -2.28 -0.70
N LEU A 345 -22.78 -3.53 -1.16
CA LEU A 345 -21.53 -4.27 -1.04
C LEU A 345 -20.65 -4.04 -2.27
N VAL A 346 -19.36 -3.81 -2.06
CA VAL A 346 -18.33 -3.76 -3.09
C VAL A 346 -17.10 -4.55 -2.64
N LYS A 347 -16.45 -5.23 -3.59
CA LYS A 347 -15.08 -5.68 -3.44
C LYS A 347 -14.16 -4.48 -3.69
N VAL A 348 -13.32 -4.15 -2.72
CA VAL A 348 -12.44 -2.97 -2.75
C VAL A 348 -11.16 -3.28 -3.52
N THR A 349 -10.55 -4.45 -3.27
CA THR A 349 -9.29 -4.80 -3.92
C THR A 349 -9.51 -5.16 -5.41
N PRO A 350 -8.62 -4.76 -6.33
CA PRO A 350 -8.71 -5.15 -7.73
C PRO A 350 -8.36 -6.63 -7.96
N HIS A 351 -7.44 -7.16 -7.14
CA HIS A 351 -7.02 -8.57 -7.11
C HIS A 351 -7.04 -9.11 -5.67
N PRO A 352 -6.78 -10.41 -5.44
CA PRO A 352 -6.48 -10.87 -4.09
C PRO A 352 -5.27 -10.13 -3.53
N MET A 353 -5.39 -9.63 -2.30
CA MET A 353 -4.33 -8.88 -1.61
C MET A 353 -3.49 -9.78 -0.70
N HIS A 354 -3.94 -11.01 -0.42
CA HIS A 354 -3.21 -11.99 0.39
C HIS A 354 -3.59 -13.41 -0.01
N TYR A 355 -2.71 -14.37 0.28
CA TYR A 355 -2.92 -15.79 0.00
C TYR A 355 -2.58 -16.65 1.22
N ASN A 356 -3.26 -17.80 1.34
CA ASN A 356 -3.13 -18.76 2.44
C ASN A 356 -3.67 -18.25 3.78
N ASP A 357 -3.05 -18.63 4.89
CA ASP A 357 -3.60 -18.46 6.23
C ASP A 357 -3.39 -17.06 6.80
N ILE A 358 -4.34 -16.63 7.63
CA ILE A 358 -4.16 -15.51 8.56
C ILE A 358 -4.33 -16.09 9.97
N CYS A 359 -3.32 -15.95 10.82
CA CYS A 359 -3.40 -16.48 12.18
C CYS A 359 -4.28 -15.60 13.08
N LEU A 360 -5.36 -16.19 13.61
CA LEU A 360 -6.33 -15.48 14.47
C LEU A 360 -6.18 -15.78 15.97
N MET A 361 -5.09 -16.42 16.40
CA MET A 361 -4.92 -16.88 17.78
C MET A 361 -4.32 -15.83 18.74
N GLY A 362 -4.22 -14.57 18.31
CA GLY A 362 -3.59 -13.51 19.09
C GLY A 362 -2.15 -13.86 19.45
N THR A 363 -1.78 -13.72 20.73
CA THR A 363 -0.45 -14.11 21.23
C THR A 363 -0.13 -15.60 21.01
N GLY A 364 -1.13 -16.48 20.88
CA GLY A 364 -0.93 -17.89 20.50
C GLY A 364 -0.33 -18.08 19.10
N CYS A 365 -0.37 -17.06 18.24
CA CYS A 365 0.34 -17.06 16.96
C CYS A 365 1.86 -17.09 17.13
N ILE A 366 2.38 -16.66 18.29
CA ILE A 366 3.81 -16.78 18.62
C ILE A 366 4.20 -18.24 18.80
N GLU A 367 3.48 -18.98 19.65
CA GLU A 367 3.77 -20.39 19.93
C GLU A 367 3.57 -21.28 18.69
N SER A 368 2.57 -20.97 17.88
CA SER A 368 2.26 -21.71 16.65
C SER A 368 3.04 -21.25 15.42
N GLN A 369 3.81 -20.16 15.53
CA GLN A 369 4.47 -19.49 14.40
C GLN A 369 3.50 -19.17 13.25
N GLY A 370 2.26 -18.79 13.59
CA GLY A 370 1.21 -18.52 12.62
C GLY A 370 1.47 -17.26 11.80
N ASN A 371 0.93 -17.21 10.59
CA ASN A 371 1.10 -16.09 9.67
C ASN A 371 0.48 -14.80 10.24
N ARG A 372 1.31 -13.77 10.44
CA ARG A 372 0.92 -12.43 10.92
C ARG A 372 1.32 -11.31 9.95
N ASN A 373 1.53 -11.63 8.67
CA ASN A 373 2.06 -10.65 7.69
C ASN A 373 1.16 -9.43 7.46
N LEU A 374 -0.15 -9.57 7.66
CA LEU A 374 -1.11 -8.47 7.48
C LEU A 374 -1.22 -7.55 8.71
N ALA A 375 -0.50 -7.86 9.80
CA ALA A 375 -0.66 -7.24 11.11
C ALA A 375 -2.15 -7.10 11.51
N ASP A 376 -2.46 -6.22 12.47
CA ASP A 376 -3.83 -5.94 12.92
C ASP A 376 -4.34 -4.57 12.37
N PHE A 377 -3.62 -3.94 11.42
CA PHE A 377 -3.76 -2.52 11.02
C PHE A 377 -4.79 -2.17 9.93
N PHE A 378 -5.82 -3.00 9.78
CA PHE A 378 -6.88 -2.76 8.81
C PHE A 378 -7.89 -1.71 9.31
N VAL A 379 -7.94 -0.54 8.66
CA VAL A 379 -8.75 0.61 9.09
C VAL A 379 -9.47 1.27 7.92
N ILE A 380 -10.68 1.76 8.16
CA ILE A 380 -11.39 2.72 7.30
C ILE A 380 -11.55 4.07 8.00
N THR A 381 -11.34 5.15 7.25
CA THR A 381 -11.74 6.51 7.59
C THR A 381 -12.55 7.14 6.46
N ILE A 382 -12.88 8.43 6.59
CA ILE A 382 -13.49 9.22 5.53
C ILE A 382 -12.77 10.54 5.35
N ASP A 383 -12.70 10.99 4.10
CA ASP A 383 -12.11 12.29 3.76
C ASP A 383 -13.10 13.46 3.97
N ALA A 384 -12.64 14.67 3.67
CA ALA A 384 -13.46 15.89 3.79
C ALA A 384 -14.70 15.93 2.87
N THR A 385 -14.77 15.09 1.84
CA THR A 385 -15.94 14.94 0.96
C THR A 385 -16.91 13.87 1.45
N GLY A 386 -16.48 13.05 2.42
CA GLY A 386 -17.20 11.89 2.92
C GLY A 386 -16.92 10.60 2.13
N ALA A 387 -15.88 10.58 1.30
CA ALA A 387 -15.44 9.39 0.59
C ALA A 387 -14.73 8.45 1.56
N ALA A 388 -15.02 7.14 1.47
CA ALA A 388 -14.27 6.13 2.21
C ALA A 388 -12.78 6.15 1.81
N GLU A 389 -11.90 6.00 2.79
CA GLU A 389 -10.47 5.77 2.63
C GLU A 389 -10.09 4.54 3.47
N ILE A 390 -9.65 3.48 2.80
CA ILE A 390 -9.40 2.18 3.40
C ILE A 390 -7.93 1.86 3.24
N VAL A 391 -7.23 1.66 4.35
CA VAL A 391 -5.84 1.20 4.36
C VAL A 391 -5.79 -0.31 4.56
N TYR A 392 -4.97 -0.99 3.75
CA TYR A 392 -4.71 -2.42 3.85
C TYR A 392 -3.32 -2.75 3.30
N ASP A 393 -2.78 -3.88 3.72
CA ASP A 393 -1.50 -4.39 3.21
C ASP A 393 -1.73 -5.36 2.05
N ASP A 394 -1.14 -5.06 0.89
CA ASP A 394 -1.07 -6.03 -0.20
C ASP A 394 0.20 -6.87 -0.08
N THR A 395 0.03 -8.14 0.26
CA THR A 395 1.08 -9.14 0.44
C THR A 395 1.00 -10.22 -0.66
N SER A 396 0.25 -9.97 -1.73
CA SER A 396 0.00 -10.94 -2.81
C SER A 396 1.22 -11.21 -3.70
N ASN A 397 2.32 -10.51 -3.47
CA ASN A 397 3.58 -10.58 -4.22
C ASN A 397 4.45 -11.82 -3.90
N GLY A 398 4.13 -12.58 -2.85
CA GLY A 398 4.82 -13.82 -2.51
C GLY A 398 6.33 -13.69 -2.26
N LEU A 399 6.83 -12.49 -1.99
CA LEU A 399 8.24 -12.25 -1.66
C LEU A 399 8.66 -13.06 -0.43
N ILE A 400 9.89 -13.54 -0.44
CA ILE A 400 10.51 -14.29 0.65
C ILE A 400 12.02 -14.25 0.44
N GLN A 401 12.79 -14.08 1.50
CA GLN A 401 14.25 -13.99 1.44
C GLN A 401 14.85 -15.38 1.22
N THR A 402 15.28 -15.67 -0.01
CA THR A 402 15.86 -16.98 -0.36
C THR A 402 17.28 -17.16 0.20
N ALA A 403 17.39 -17.86 1.34
CA ALA A 403 18.49 -18.72 1.87
C ALA A 403 19.99 -18.30 1.77
N GLY A 404 20.36 -17.14 1.23
CA GLY A 404 21.73 -16.63 1.23
C GLY A 404 22.17 -16.00 2.56
N GLY A 405 21.21 -15.74 3.46
CA GLY A 405 21.42 -15.09 4.76
C GLY A 405 20.43 -15.53 5.84
N LEU A 406 19.70 -16.63 5.63
CA LEU A 406 18.89 -17.22 6.69
C LEU A 406 19.81 -17.53 7.88
N VAL A 407 19.42 -17.07 9.08
CA VAL A 407 19.95 -17.62 10.31
C VAL A 407 19.75 -19.13 10.24
N THR A 408 20.84 -19.89 10.24
CA THR A 408 20.81 -21.33 10.06
C THR A 408 19.79 -21.97 11.02
N PRO A 409 18.96 -22.92 10.52
CA PRO A 409 18.01 -23.73 11.29
C PRO A 409 18.49 -24.14 12.71
N PRO A 410 17.54 -24.34 13.67
CA PRO A 410 16.20 -24.84 13.39
C PRO A 410 15.06 -23.94 13.89
N GLY A 411 14.15 -23.59 12.98
CA GLY A 411 12.72 -23.58 13.31
C GLY A 411 11.99 -22.25 13.31
N PHE A 412 12.08 -21.45 12.25
CA PHE A 412 11.05 -20.44 11.96
C PHE A 412 10.37 -20.79 10.63
N VAL A 413 9.03 -20.85 10.64
CA VAL A 413 8.23 -20.78 9.41
C VAL A 413 8.35 -19.36 8.88
N ASP A 414 8.74 -19.24 7.62
CA ASP A 414 8.83 -17.97 6.91
C ASP A 414 7.57 -17.82 6.05
N HIS A 415 6.87 -16.69 6.20
CA HIS A 415 5.59 -16.44 5.57
C HIS A 415 5.77 -15.51 4.37
N PRO A 416 5.48 -15.98 3.14
CA PRO A 416 5.74 -15.18 1.95
C PRO A 416 4.75 -14.01 1.81
N GLY A 417 5.22 -12.92 1.22
CA GLY A 417 4.45 -11.72 0.90
C GLY A 417 4.89 -10.52 1.75
N ALA A 418 5.55 -9.56 1.12
CA ALA A 418 5.88 -8.28 1.74
C ALA A 418 4.69 -7.33 1.70
N GLY A 419 4.46 -6.56 2.78
CA GLY A 419 3.38 -5.58 2.80
C GLY A 419 3.65 -4.42 1.85
N VAL A 420 2.84 -4.27 0.80
CA VAL A 420 2.70 -3.02 0.04
C VAL A 420 1.49 -2.29 0.62
N ILE A 421 1.76 -1.28 1.45
CA ILE A 421 0.71 -0.49 2.11
C ILE A 421 -0.09 0.25 1.04
N THR A 422 -1.39 -0.02 0.97
CA THR A 422 -2.29 0.50 -0.05
C THR A 422 -3.44 1.27 0.58
N ILE A 423 -3.78 2.43 -0.01
CA ILE A 423 -4.94 3.23 0.38
C ILE A 423 -5.94 3.26 -0.78
N ALA A 424 -7.09 2.62 -0.59
CA ALA A 424 -8.21 2.70 -1.53
C ALA A 424 -9.16 3.82 -1.13
N ARG A 425 -9.36 4.79 -2.05
CA ARG A 425 -10.34 5.86 -1.87
C ARG A 425 -11.58 5.62 -2.73
N GLN A 426 -12.77 5.84 -2.16
CA GLN A 426 -14.02 5.85 -2.91
C GLN A 426 -14.00 6.94 -3.99
N SER A 427 -14.08 6.53 -5.25
CA SER A 427 -14.01 7.43 -6.41
C SER A 427 -15.37 7.93 -6.89
N SER A 428 -16.47 7.27 -6.54
CA SER A 428 -17.82 7.63 -6.95
C SER A 428 -18.90 7.03 -6.05
N GLY A 429 -20.16 7.42 -6.28
CA GLY A 429 -21.30 6.99 -5.48
C GLY A 429 -21.57 7.91 -4.29
N LEU A 430 -22.50 7.53 -3.41
CA LEU A 430 -22.78 8.32 -2.21
C LEU A 430 -21.66 8.11 -1.18
N GLY A 431 -21.12 9.19 -0.64
CA GLY A 431 -20.25 9.17 0.54
C GLY A 431 -21.05 9.21 1.85
N LEU A 432 -20.34 9.13 2.97
CA LEU A 432 -20.96 9.09 4.29
C LEU A 432 -21.67 10.37 4.71
N PHE A 433 -21.38 11.52 4.09
CA PHE A 433 -22.14 12.75 4.31
C PHE A 433 -23.47 12.80 3.54
N GLY A 434 -23.80 11.75 2.78
CA GLY A 434 -25.04 11.65 2.01
C GLY A 434 -25.01 12.42 0.69
N THR A 435 -23.86 12.97 0.33
CA THR A 435 -23.58 13.59 -0.97
C THR A 435 -22.79 12.64 -1.85
N ALA A 436 -22.95 12.75 -3.18
CA ALA A 436 -22.12 12.00 -4.09
C ALA A 436 -20.67 12.48 -4.02
N VAL A 437 -19.72 11.54 -4.02
CA VAL A 437 -18.29 11.83 -4.06
C VAL A 437 -17.76 11.67 -5.48
N THR A 438 -16.63 12.31 -5.76
CA THR A 438 -15.90 12.20 -7.01
C THR A 438 -14.41 12.00 -6.74
N GLY A 439 -13.76 11.21 -7.56
CA GLY A 439 -12.33 10.95 -7.51
C GLY A 439 -11.83 10.34 -8.82
N PRO A 440 -10.51 10.17 -8.94
CA PRO A 440 -9.93 9.51 -10.10
C PRO A 440 -10.45 8.07 -10.22
N SER A 441 -10.60 7.61 -11.46
CA SER A 441 -10.93 6.22 -11.77
C SER A 441 -9.71 5.33 -11.56
N ASN A 442 -9.92 4.05 -11.24
CA ASN A 442 -8.88 3.01 -11.26
C ASN A 442 -8.56 2.48 -12.66
N ALA A 443 -9.11 3.10 -13.71
CA ALA A 443 -8.83 2.74 -15.09
C ALA A 443 -7.34 2.94 -15.41
N PRO A 444 -6.74 2.07 -16.24
CA PRO A 444 -5.32 2.21 -16.55
C PRO A 444 -4.98 3.54 -17.24
N VAL A 445 -3.93 4.21 -16.77
CA VAL A 445 -3.37 5.46 -17.32
C VAL A 445 -1.89 5.28 -17.70
N GLY A 446 -1.35 6.21 -18.48
CA GLY A 446 0.06 6.17 -18.94
C GLY A 446 1.05 6.74 -17.92
N GLY A 447 0.55 7.41 -16.89
CA GLY A 447 1.38 8.02 -15.86
C GLY A 447 0.54 8.84 -14.88
N LEU A 448 1.20 9.26 -13.80
CA LEU A 448 0.65 10.13 -12.77
C LEU A 448 1.59 11.33 -12.56
N THR A 449 1.01 12.48 -12.28
CA THR A 449 1.73 13.71 -11.95
C THR A 449 1.76 13.92 -10.45
N ASP A 450 2.81 14.55 -9.98
CA ASP A 450 2.99 14.89 -8.58
C ASP A 450 3.23 16.40 -8.36
N THR A 451 2.95 16.89 -7.15
CA THR A 451 2.97 18.32 -6.83
C THR A 451 4.32 18.72 -6.23
N SER A 452 5.09 19.51 -6.97
CA SER A 452 6.37 20.01 -6.49
C SER A 452 6.34 20.63 -5.07
N GLY A 453 7.42 20.43 -4.32
CA GLY A 453 7.71 21.13 -3.06
C GLY A 453 7.41 20.34 -1.79
N ASP A 454 7.11 19.05 -1.91
CA ASP A 454 6.78 18.12 -0.82
C ASP A 454 7.88 17.09 -0.51
N ALA A 455 8.93 17.01 -1.34
CA ALA A 455 10.19 16.30 -1.04
C ALA A 455 11.01 16.96 0.08
N LEU A 456 10.43 17.09 1.27
CA LEU A 456 11.05 17.74 2.42
C LEU A 456 12.03 16.78 3.09
N PHE A 457 13.23 17.27 3.40
CA PHE A 457 14.14 16.57 4.31
C PHE A 457 14.66 17.50 5.42
N PRO A 458 14.46 17.13 6.71
CA PRO A 458 13.59 16.06 7.18
C PRO A 458 12.13 16.22 6.70
N VAL A 459 11.39 15.12 6.56
CA VAL A 459 9.98 15.11 6.07
C VAL A 459 9.12 16.17 6.76
N ILE A 460 9.35 16.39 8.05
CA ILE A 460 8.70 17.48 8.80
C ILE A 460 9.67 18.63 9.06
N GLY A 461 9.28 19.84 8.65
CA GLY A 461 10.00 21.08 8.93
C GLY A 461 11.32 21.25 8.18
N GLY A 462 11.64 20.30 7.29
CA GLY A 462 12.83 20.34 6.45
C GLY A 462 12.73 21.29 5.26
N ASN A 463 13.80 21.30 4.47
CA ASN A 463 13.82 22.02 3.19
C ASN A 463 13.50 21.05 2.06
N VAL A 464 12.92 21.58 0.98
CA VAL A 464 12.69 20.83 -0.26
C VAL A 464 14.03 20.39 -0.86
N GLN A 465 14.17 19.08 -1.03
CA GLN A 465 15.29 18.44 -1.71
C GLN A 465 14.96 18.35 -3.20
N ARG A 466 15.32 19.39 -3.96
CA ARG A 466 15.00 19.49 -5.40
C ARG A 466 15.50 18.32 -6.25
N GLY A 467 16.57 17.66 -5.81
CA GLY A 467 17.07 16.46 -6.48
C GLY A 467 16.24 15.22 -6.19
N MET A 468 15.42 15.22 -5.15
CA MET A 468 14.52 14.11 -4.79
C MET A 468 13.06 14.39 -5.16
N ASP A 469 12.72 15.64 -5.47
CA ASP A 469 11.36 16.11 -5.79
C ASP A 469 10.86 15.62 -7.15
N ILE A 470 10.07 14.54 -7.12
CA ILE A 470 9.42 13.89 -8.25
C ILE A 470 8.21 14.72 -8.67
N LEU A 471 8.04 14.91 -9.97
CA LEU A 471 6.87 15.61 -10.55
C LEU A 471 5.95 14.68 -11.32
N GLY A 472 6.32 13.40 -11.41
CA GLY A 472 5.52 12.36 -12.01
C GLY A 472 6.33 11.16 -12.47
N SER A 473 5.61 10.04 -12.62
CA SER A 473 6.10 8.79 -13.19
C SER A 473 5.17 8.33 -14.31
N SER A 474 5.74 7.78 -15.37
CA SER A 474 4.99 7.34 -16.55
C SER A 474 5.63 6.13 -17.21
N MET A 475 4.80 5.35 -17.91
CA MET A 475 5.19 4.16 -18.63
C MET A 475 4.68 4.22 -20.06
N GLN A 476 5.51 3.78 -21.00
CA GLN A 476 5.13 3.64 -22.39
C GLN A 476 5.76 2.41 -23.01
N LEU A 477 4.95 1.50 -23.53
CA LEU A 477 5.46 0.37 -24.31
C LEU A 477 5.88 0.84 -25.71
N SER A 478 7.06 0.43 -26.14
CA SER A 478 7.54 0.60 -27.52
C SER A 478 6.62 -0.06 -28.54
N ALA A 479 6.69 0.40 -29.79
CA ALA A 479 5.76 -0.03 -30.84
C ALA A 479 5.96 -1.48 -31.31
N ASP A 480 7.11 -2.10 -31.03
CA ASP A 480 7.38 -3.53 -31.24
C ASP A 480 7.09 -4.38 -29.99
N GLY A 481 6.78 -3.73 -28.87
CA GLY A 481 6.53 -4.38 -27.58
C GLY A 481 7.78 -4.89 -26.87
N GLY A 482 8.99 -4.67 -27.42
CA GLY A 482 10.24 -5.20 -26.87
C GLY A 482 10.76 -4.43 -25.66
N THR A 483 10.36 -3.17 -25.53
CA THR A 483 10.85 -2.26 -24.50
C THR A 483 9.70 -1.53 -23.80
N LEU A 484 9.72 -1.51 -22.47
CA LEU A 484 8.89 -0.66 -21.63
C LEU A 484 9.73 0.57 -21.22
N ASN A 485 9.39 1.74 -21.75
CA ASN A 485 10.03 2.99 -21.36
C ASN A 485 9.39 3.48 -20.07
N VAL A 486 10.18 3.51 -18.99
CA VAL A 486 9.78 4.03 -17.68
C VAL A 486 10.42 5.40 -17.51
N THR A 487 9.61 6.43 -17.27
CA THR A 487 10.07 7.82 -17.19
C THR A 487 9.65 8.47 -15.88
N THR A 488 10.64 8.97 -15.14
CA THR A 488 10.44 9.78 -13.92
C THR A 488 10.88 11.21 -14.19
N ARG A 489 10.05 12.19 -13.82
CA ARG A 489 10.40 13.61 -13.89
C ARG A 489 10.79 14.08 -12.49
N VAL A 490 11.91 14.79 -12.38
CA VAL A 490 12.47 15.26 -11.10
C VAL A 490 12.93 16.70 -11.29
N ILE A 491 12.72 17.58 -10.30
CA ILE A 491 13.01 19.01 -10.46
C ILE A 491 14.44 19.26 -10.96
N ASP A 492 15.46 18.68 -10.31
CA ASP A 492 16.87 18.97 -10.64
C ASP A 492 17.84 17.83 -10.33
N LEU A 493 18.23 17.08 -11.37
CA LEU A 493 19.22 15.99 -11.29
C LEU A 493 20.64 16.45 -11.63
N SER A 494 20.88 17.74 -11.84
CA SER A 494 22.19 18.23 -12.33
C SER A 494 23.30 18.20 -11.29
N ASN A 495 22.95 18.09 -10.00
CA ASN A 495 23.89 18.10 -8.88
C ASN A 495 23.57 17.00 -7.84
N PRO A 496 23.82 15.72 -8.16
CA PRO A 496 23.58 14.61 -7.22
C PRO A 496 24.44 14.71 -5.96
N ALA A 497 25.68 15.22 -6.05
CA ALA A 497 26.54 15.43 -4.89
C ALA A 497 25.96 16.43 -3.89
N GLY A 498 25.38 17.53 -4.37
CA GLY A 498 24.69 18.51 -3.53
C GLY A 498 23.43 17.95 -2.88
N THR A 499 22.68 17.12 -3.62
CA THR A 499 21.48 16.44 -3.10
C THR A 499 21.83 15.46 -1.99
N ALA A 500 22.82 14.58 -2.21
CA ALA A 500 23.29 13.65 -1.19
C ALA A 500 23.87 14.38 0.04
N ALA A 501 24.59 15.49 -0.15
CA ALA A 501 25.12 16.27 0.97
C ALA A 501 24.03 16.95 1.82
N ALA A 502 22.84 17.21 1.27
CA ALA A 502 21.72 17.81 1.97
C ALA A 502 20.93 16.79 2.82
N ILE A 503 21.10 15.49 2.53
CA ILE A 503 20.41 14.39 3.21
C ILE A 503 21.48 13.57 3.96
N ALA A 504 21.58 13.78 5.27
CA ALA A 504 22.63 13.17 6.08
C ALA A 504 22.69 11.65 5.86
N GLY A 505 23.91 11.10 5.72
CA GLY A 505 24.13 9.66 5.54
C GLY A 505 24.03 9.13 4.11
N THR A 506 23.57 9.94 3.16
CA THR A 506 23.33 9.51 1.78
C THR A 506 24.63 9.37 0.98
N SER A 507 24.82 8.19 0.37
CA SER A 507 25.87 7.95 -0.64
C SER A 507 25.28 7.78 -2.03
N ASN A 508 24.06 7.23 -2.11
CA ASN A 508 23.34 6.90 -3.33
C ASN A 508 22.00 7.62 -3.35
N VAL A 509 21.68 8.27 -4.47
CA VAL A 509 20.35 8.81 -4.76
C VAL A 509 19.70 7.92 -5.82
N GLN A 510 18.56 7.35 -5.48
CA GLN A 510 17.90 6.32 -6.27
C GLN A 510 16.51 6.78 -6.68
N TYR A 511 16.11 6.45 -7.89
CA TYR A 511 14.79 6.76 -8.45
C TYR A 511 14.19 5.48 -8.97
N VAL A 512 13.25 4.93 -8.22
CA VAL A 512 12.68 3.60 -8.44
C VAL A 512 11.24 3.76 -8.90
N THR A 513 10.86 3.10 -9.98
CA THR A 513 9.45 2.86 -10.30
C THR A 513 9.16 1.38 -10.10
N ARG A 514 8.27 1.05 -9.17
CA ARG A 514 7.82 -0.32 -8.86
C ARG A 514 6.43 -0.56 -9.43
N TRP A 515 6.15 -1.78 -9.84
CA TRP A 515 4.80 -2.23 -10.21
C TRP A 515 4.60 -3.71 -9.92
N GLN A 516 3.34 -4.12 -9.84
CA GLN A 516 2.95 -5.52 -9.74
C GLN A 516 2.57 -6.09 -11.11
N PHE A 517 3.06 -7.29 -11.42
CA PHE A 517 2.62 -8.09 -12.56
C PHE A 517 2.29 -9.51 -12.11
N GLY A 518 1.00 -9.84 -12.06
CA GLY A 518 0.54 -11.07 -11.41
C GLY A 518 0.86 -11.01 -9.92
N ASN A 519 1.54 -12.04 -9.40
CA ASN A 519 1.97 -12.11 -8.00
C ASN A 519 3.46 -11.78 -7.86
N THR A 520 4.00 -10.85 -8.64
CA THR A 520 5.43 -10.51 -8.58
C THR A 520 5.61 -9.02 -8.70
N LEU A 521 6.40 -8.45 -7.79
CA LEU A 521 6.84 -7.07 -7.85
C LEU A 521 8.08 -6.97 -8.74
N TYR A 522 8.01 -6.02 -9.67
CA TYR A 522 9.09 -5.63 -10.56
C TYR A 522 9.39 -4.16 -10.35
N TYR A 523 10.58 -3.76 -10.76
CA TYR A 523 10.99 -2.37 -10.70
C TYR A 523 11.89 -2.00 -11.88
N ALA A 524 11.99 -0.69 -12.12
CA ALA A 524 13.01 -0.05 -12.93
C ALA A 524 13.61 1.08 -12.10
N ALA A 525 14.92 1.15 -12.01
CA ALA A 525 15.64 2.07 -11.14
C ALA A 525 16.80 2.75 -11.85
N MET A 526 17.03 4.00 -11.47
CA MET A 526 18.28 4.71 -11.71
C MET A 526 18.92 5.02 -10.37
N GLU A 527 20.18 4.64 -10.20
CA GLU A 527 21.00 5.06 -9.07
C GLU A 527 22.05 6.04 -9.58
N ASN A 528 22.26 7.14 -8.85
CA ASN A 528 23.40 8.02 -9.04
C ASN A 528 24.17 8.21 -7.74
N THR A 529 25.46 8.49 -7.88
CA THR A 529 26.38 8.69 -6.77
C THR A 529 26.87 10.13 -6.72
N VAL A 530 27.57 10.50 -5.64
CA VAL A 530 28.26 11.81 -5.53
C VAL A 530 29.28 12.06 -6.65
N ALA A 531 29.75 11.01 -7.34
CA ALA A 531 30.64 11.11 -8.49
C ALA A 531 29.91 11.39 -9.82
N ASN A 532 28.57 11.52 -9.79
CA ASN A 532 27.71 11.70 -10.95
C ASN A 532 27.94 10.61 -12.03
N GLN A 533 27.91 9.35 -11.59
CA GLN A 533 28.00 8.17 -12.44
C GLN A 533 26.69 7.38 -12.32
N PRO A 534 25.67 7.70 -13.15
CA PRO A 534 24.39 7.03 -13.06
C PRO A 534 24.47 5.60 -13.60
N THR A 535 23.74 4.70 -12.97
CA THR A 535 23.47 3.35 -13.46
C THR A 535 21.97 3.15 -13.59
N PHE A 536 21.55 2.39 -14.61
CA PHE A 536 20.13 2.13 -14.87
C PHE A 536 19.94 0.62 -14.92
N TYR A 537 18.88 0.14 -14.27
CA TYR A 537 18.65 -1.28 -14.10
C TYR A 537 17.17 -1.56 -13.85
N ALA A 538 16.79 -2.81 -14.04
CA ALA A 538 15.45 -3.32 -13.77
C ALA A 538 15.52 -4.77 -13.32
N GLY A 539 14.45 -5.26 -12.70
CA GLY A 539 14.39 -6.64 -12.27
C GLY A 539 13.20 -6.94 -11.37
N LYS A 540 13.30 -8.07 -10.68
CA LYS A 540 12.36 -8.46 -9.63
C LYS A 540 12.77 -7.82 -8.32
N THR A 541 11.82 -7.23 -7.62
CA THR A 541 12.01 -6.80 -6.24
C THR A 541 12.43 -8.00 -5.38
N GLN A 542 13.25 -7.76 -4.36
CA GLN A 542 13.62 -8.73 -3.35
C GLN A 542 13.13 -8.27 -1.97
N SER A 543 13.26 -9.13 -0.97
CA SER A 543 12.99 -8.77 0.42
C SER A 543 14.11 -9.17 1.36
N ILE A 544 14.17 -8.46 2.48
CA ILE A 544 14.86 -8.88 3.68
C ILE A 544 13.81 -9.22 4.73
N ASP A 545 13.91 -10.42 5.26
CA ASP A 545 12.91 -10.97 6.15
C ASP A 545 13.41 -10.80 7.58
N LEU A 546 12.79 -9.90 8.33
CA LEU A 546 13.13 -9.66 9.72
C LEU A 546 12.26 -10.55 10.60
N CYS A 547 12.86 -11.09 11.67
CA CYS A 547 12.14 -11.96 12.58
C CYS A 547 11.58 -11.14 13.74
N SER A 548 10.27 -11.22 13.93
CA SER A 548 9.59 -10.70 15.11
C SER A 548 9.32 -11.82 16.11
N VAL A 549 8.54 -11.54 17.15
CA VAL A 549 8.21 -12.49 18.23
C VAL A 549 7.54 -13.79 17.74
N SER A 550 6.87 -13.80 16.58
CA SER A 550 6.11 -14.97 16.08
C SER A 550 6.78 -15.72 14.93
N ALA A 551 7.22 -15.02 13.89
CA ALA A 551 7.80 -15.59 12.68
C ALA A 551 8.65 -14.54 11.96
N CYS A 552 9.48 -15.00 11.02
CA CYS A 552 10.15 -14.12 10.06
C CYS A 552 9.20 -13.88 8.88
N PHE A 553 9.20 -12.65 8.39
CA PHE A 553 8.45 -12.28 7.19
C PHE A 553 9.14 -11.11 6.48
N PRO A 554 8.86 -10.87 5.19
CA PRO A 554 9.41 -9.74 4.46
C PRO A 554 9.04 -8.39 5.07
N HIS A 555 10.02 -7.69 5.65
CA HIS A 555 9.83 -6.35 6.26
C HIS A 555 10.40 -5.23 5.38
N VAL A 556 11.45 -5.51 4.61
CA VAL A 556 12.15 -4.52 3.80
C VAL A 556 12.09 -4.97 2.36
N LEU A 557 11.59 -4.10 1.48
CA LEU A 557 11.71 -4.27 0.03
C LEU A 557 13.08 -3.76 -0.40
N THR A 558 13.75 -4.50 -1.27
CA THR A 558 15.00 -4.05 -1.90
C THR A 558 14.89 -4.09 -3.43
N TYR A 559 15.56 -3.16 -4.08
CA TYR A 559 15.62 -3.04 -5.54
C TYR A 559 17.07 -3.27 -6.05
N PRO A 560 17.50 -4.53 -6.24
CA PRO A 560 18.92 -4.85 -6.36
C PRO A 560 19.58 -4.32 -7.63
N GLU A 561 20.74 -3.69 -7.49
CA GLU A 561 21.56 -3.23 -8.61
C GLU A 561 22.12 -4.42 -9.42
N PRO A 562 22.71 -4.21 -10.63
CA PRO A 562 23.19 -5.31 -11.47
C PRO A 562 24.18 -6.26 -10.82
N SER A 563 24.99 -5.78 -9.87
CA SER A 563 25.92 -6.60 -9.10
C SER A 563 25.24 -7.53 -8.08
N PHE A 564 23.94 -7.31 -7.79
CA PHE A 564 23.16 -8.00 -6.76
C PHE A 564 21.92 -8.70 -7.32
N GLY A 565 21.84 -8.89 -8.64
CA GLY A 565 20.78 -9.67 -9.28
C GLY A 565 19.78 -8.85 -10.10
N GLY A 566 19.89 -7.51 -10.10
CA GLY A 566 19.25 -6.68 -11.12
C GLY A 566 19.85 -6.91 -12.50
N THR A 567 19.19 -6.40 -13.53
CA THR A 567 19.68 -6.42 -14.90
C THR A 567 19.97 -5.00 -15.36
N ALA A 568 21.16 -4.77 -15.92
CA ALA A 568 21.51 -3.46 -16.47
C ALA A 568 20.67 -3.13 -17.70
N GLU A 569 20.14 -1.92 -17.73
CA GLU A 569 19.26 -1.42 -18.79
C GLU A 569 19.83 -0.16 -19.45
N PRO A 570 19.49 0.13 -20.71
CA PRO A 570 19.76 1.43 -21.29
C PRO A 570 18.93 2.50 -20.58
N GLY A 571 19.55 3.66 -20.30
CA GLY A 571 18.84 4.78 -19.73
C GLY A 571 19.48 6.12 -20.07
N THR A 572 18.70 7.19 -19.89
CA THR A 572 19.15 8.56 -20.17
C THR A 572 18.64 9.52 -19.09
N ILE A 573 19.46 10.53 -18.79
CA ILE A 573 19.06 11.68 -17.98
C ILE A 573 19.12 12.91 -18.89
N THR A 574 18.01 13.66 -18.96
CA THR A 574 17.94 14.92 -19.68
C THR A 574 17.60 16.04 -18.71
N CYS A 575 18.48 17.03 -18.60
CA CYS A 575 18.24 18.23 -17.80
C CYS A 575 18.31 19.47 -18.68
N PRO A 576 17.40 20.43 -18.53
CA PRO A 576 17.56 21.75 -19.12
C PRO A 576 18.71 22.50 -18.42
N ALA A 577 19.21 23.57 -19.06
CA ALA A 577 20.31 24.37 -18.51
C ALA A 577 19.96 25.04 -17.15
N ALA A 578 18.68 25.26 -16.88
CA ALA A 578 18.17 25.78 -15.61
C ALA A 578 16.93 24.95 -15.19
N PRO A 579 17.13 23.84 -14.45
CA PRO A 579 16.05 22.98 -14.00
C PRO A 579 15.10 23.67 -13.00
N SER A 580 13.80 23.39 -13.11
CA SER A 580 12.75 23.95 -12.27
C SER A 580 11.50 23.07 -12.30
N ALA A 581 10.54 23.28 -11.39
CA ALA A 581 9.27 22.55 -11.43
C ALA A 581 8.53 22.67 -12.79
N SER A 582 8.59 23.84 -13.43
CA SER A 582 7.99 24.05 -14.75
C SER A 582 8.82 23.52 -15.93
N ASN A 583 10.10 23.25 -15.72
CA ASN A 583 11.03 22.75 -16.73
C ASN A 583 12.03 21.79 -16.06
N PRO A 584 11.57 20.58 -15.68
CA PRO A 584 12.34 19.68 -14.83
C PRO A 584 13.32 18.83 -15.64
N CYS A 585 14.17 18.08 -14.93
CA CYS A 585 14.90 16.97 -15.52
C CYS A 585 13.97 15.76 -15.75
N SER A 586 14.42 14.84 -16.60
CA SER A 586 13.77 13.54 -16.82
C SER A 586 14.79 12.41 -16.82
N VAL A 587 14.43 11.30 -16.17
CA VAL A 587 15.09 10.00 -16.27
C VAL A 587 14.21 9.11 -17.12
N THR A 588 14.78 8.45 -18.12
CA THR A 588 14.07 7.44 -18.92
C THR A 588 14.89 6.16 -18.96
N ILE A 589 14.29 5.05 -18.52
CA ILE A 589 14.87 3.71 -18.50
C ILE A 589 14.13 2.87 -19.56
N ALA A 590 14.88 2.31 -20.50
CA ALA A 590 14.37 1.47 -21.58
C ALA A 590 14.42 0.00 -21.14
N VAL A 591 13.45 -0.43 -20.34
CA VAL A 591 13.40 -1.78 -19.77
C VAL A 591 13.10 -2.81 -20.84
N ARG A 592 13.94 -3.82 -21.02
CA ARG A 592 13.64 -4.94 -21.91
C ARG A 592 12.57 -5.81 -21.25
N VAL A 593 11.45 -6.03 -21.95
CA VAL A 593 10.31 -6.76 -21.35
C VAL A 593 10.66 -8.19 -20.95
N GLY A 594 11.67 -8.80 -21.59
CA GLY A 594 12.20 -10.12 -21.23
C GLY A 594 12.83 -10.17 -19.84
N ASP A 595 13.49 -9.10 -19.42
CA ASP A 595 14.20 -9.01 -18.13
C ASP A 595 13.21 -8.90 -16.96
N ILE A 596 11.98 -8.47 -17.26
CA ILE A 596 10.85 -8.42 -16.32
C ILE A 596 9.84 -9.56 -16.57
N GLY A 597 10.29 -10.67 -17.16
CA GLY A 597 9.51 -11.91 -17.28
C GLY A 597 8.35 -11.85 -18.28
N MET A 598 8.37 -10.92 -19.23
CA MET A 598 7.33 -10.76 -20.24
C MET A 598 7.87 -11.05 -21.65
N THR A 599 6.96 -11.50 -22.51
CA THR A 599 7.17 -11.43 -23.97
C THR A 599 6.55 -10.14 -24.52
N PRO A 600 6.94 -9.66 -25.71
CA PRO A 600 6.29 -8.49 -26.33
C PRO A 600 4.77 -8.60 -26.43
N ALA A 601 4.26 -9.79 -26.77
CA ALA A 601 2.83 -10.08 -26.85
C ALA A 601 2.15 -10.02 -25.47
N MET A 602 2.84 -10.41 -24.40
CA MET A 602 2.33 -10.26 -23.03
C MET A 602 2.31 -8.79 -22.62
N ALA A 603 3.41 -8.07 -22.81
CA ALA A 603 3.53 -6.66 -22.43
C ALA A 603 2.44 -5.78 -23.06
N ALA A 604 2.04 -6.07 -24.30
CA ALA A 604 0.97 -5.37 -25.00
C ALA A 604 -0.42 -5.47 -24.33
N ARG A 605 -0.70 -6.58 -23.63
CA ARG A 605 -2.03 -6.90 -23.09
C ARG A 605 -2.09 -6.96 -21.56
N SER A 606 -0.95 -7.09 -20.90
CA SER A 606 -0.84 -7.19 -19.45
C SER A 606 -1.29 -5.91 -18.77
N LEU A 607 -1.89 -6.09 -17.60
CA LEU A 607 -2.10 -5.03 -16.63
C LEU A 607 -0.87 -5.00 -15.73
N LEU A 608 -0.27 -3.84 -15.55
CA LEU A 608 0.71 -3.58 -14.50
C LEU A 608 -0.02 -2.77 -13.44
N GLU A 609 -0.08 -3.30 -12.23
CA GLU A 609 -0.88 -2.77 -11.14
C GLU A 609 0.01 -2.01 -10.16
N GLU A 610 -0.59 -1.10 -9.40
CA GLU A 610 0.08 -0.42 -8.27
C GLU A 610 1.42 0.23 -8.66
N VAL A 611 1.45 0.85 -9.84
CA VAL A 611 2.64 1.56 -10.31
C VAL A 611 2.88 2.76 -9.40
N GLY A 612 4.04 2.77 -8.74
CA GLY A 612 4.51 3.87 -7.89
C GLY A 612 5.94 4.26 -8.24
N GLY A 613 6.23 5.56 -8.23
CA GLY A 613 7.59 6.11 -8.39
C GLY A 613 8.09 6.68 -7.07
N TYR A 614 9.35 6.45 -6.74
CA TYR A 614 9.95 6.76 -5.45
C TYR A 614 11.34 7.37 -5.63
N ALA A 615 11.68 8.37 -4.82
CA ALA A 615 13.02 8.92 -4.69
C ALA A 615 13.60 8.51 -3.33
N LEU A 616 14.60 7.63 -3.38
CA LEU A 616 15.21 7.02 -2.20
C LEU A 616 16.63 7.55 -1.97
N ALA A 617 16.95 7.87 -0.71
CA ALA A 617 18.28 8.25 -0.27
C ALA A 617 18.88 7.09 0.53
N ALA A 618 19.95 6.48 0.03
CA ALA A 618 20.53 5.27 0.60
C ALA A 618 22.00 5.45 1.01
N THR A 619 22.38 4.82 2.13
CA THR A 619 23.77 4.79 2.63
C THR A 619 24.62 3.80 1.86
N ILE A 620 24.05 2.65 1.52
CA ILE A 620 24.65 1.59 0.71
C ILE A 620 23.73 1.25 -0.47
N GLN A 621 24.22 0.42 -1.38
CA GLN A 621 23.40 -0.14 -2.45
C GLN A 621 22.37 -1.10 -1.85
N GLU A 622 21.13 -1.05 -2.32
CA GLU A 622 20.01 -1.81 -1.75
C GLU A 622 20.22 -3.32 -1.87
N GLY A 623 20.84 -3.77 -2.95
CA GLY A 623 21.19 -5.18 -3.12
C GLY A 623 22.28 -5.68 -2.15
N ALA A 624 22.98 -4.77 -1.46
CA ALA A 624 23.96 -5.10 -0.43
C ALA A 624 23.35 -5.12 0.99
N GLU A 625 22.11 -4.66 1.15
CA GLU A 625 21.38 -4.74 2.41
C GLU A 625 21.19 -6.20 2.84
N ASN A 626 21.26 -6.43 4.15
CA ASN A 626 21.04 -7.72 4.78
C ASN A 626 20.34 -7.53 6.13
N ASN A 627 20.01 -8.62 6.82
CA ASN A 627 19.29 -8.57 8.08
C ASN A 627 19.99 -7.70 9.14
N ALA A 628 21.32 -7.77 9.25
CA ALA A 628 22.06 -7.01 10.25
C ALA A 628 22.06 -5.50 9.95
N THR A 629 22.16 -5.12 8.67
CA THR A 629 22.14 -3.71 8.26
C THR A 629 20.71 -3.15 8.36
N ALA A 630 19.71 -3.90 7.89
CA ALA A 630 18.30 -3.58 8.04
C ALA A 630 17.85 -3.44 9.52
N GLU A 631 18.25 -4.36 10.41
CA GLU A 631 17.99 -4.26 11.86
C GLU A 631 18.68 -3.05 12.51
N SER A 632 19.77 -2.56 11.90
CA SER A 632 20.44 -1.33 12.32
C SER A 632 19.87 -0.05 11.67
N ASP A 633 18.74 -0.18 10.96
CA ASP A 633 17.99 0.92 10.33
C ASP A 633 18.78 1.65 9.22
N THR A 634 19.61 0.91 8.46
CA THR A 634 20.34 1.47 7.30
C THR A 634 19.53 1.46 6.02
N VAL A 635 18.26 1.03 6.10
CA VAL A 635 17.34 0.95 4.96
C VAL A 635 17.20 2.30 4.26
N PRO A 636 16.96 2.33 2.93
CA PRO A 636 16.81 3.58 2.20
C PRO A 636 15.70 4.46 2.78
N LEU A 637 15.95 5.77 2.84
CA LEU A 637 14.93 6.75 3.19
C LEU A 637 14.13 7.11 1.94
N GLU A 638 12.83 6.88 1.97
CA GLU A 638 11.91 7.47 0.99
C GLU A 638 11.75 8.97 1.29
N ILE A 639 12.26 9.81 0.39
CA ILE A 639 12.20 11.28 0.53
C ILE A 639 10.95 11.83 -0.15
N ASP A 640 10.56 11.19 -1.25
CA ASP A 640 9.44 11.60 -2.06
C ASP A 640 8.90 10.44 -2.89
N GLY A 641 7.65 10.54 -3.33
CA GLY A 641 6.99 9.51 -4.10
C GLY A 641 5.74 9.98 -4.83
N VAL A 642 5.48 9.38 -5.98
CA VAL A 642 4.26 9.55 -6.76
C VAL A 642 3.56 8.21 -6.87
N CYS A 643 2.40 8.10 -6.25
CA CYS A 643 1.64 6.85 -6.26
C CYS A 643 0.12 7.12 -6.21
N CYS A 644 -0.73 6.29 -6.80
CA CYS A 644 -0.45 5.09 -7.59
C CYS A 644 -1.36 5.03 -8.83
N TYR A 645 -0.95 4.30 -9.86
CA TYR A 645 -1.80 4.06 -11.04
C TYR A 645 -1.64 2.66 -11.61
N ASN A 646 -2.64 2.23 -12.39
CA ASN A 646 -2.55 1.01 -13.20
C ASN A 646 -2.09 1.37 -14.61
N PHE A 647 -1.22 0.57 -15.22
CA PHE A 647 -0.78 0.73 -16.60
C PHE A 647 -1.24 -0.43 -17.47
N LYS A 648 -1.70 -0.11 -18.69
CA LYS A 648 -2.01 -1.11 -19.72
C LYS A 648 -1.71 -0.55 -21.10
N ALA A 649 -0.72 -1.13 -21.78
CA ALA A 649 -0.25 -0.66 -23.08
C ALA A 649 -1.38 -0.54 -24.12
N ALA A 650 -2.27 -1.54 -24.21
CA ALA A 650 -3.40 -1.51 -25.16
C ALA A 650 -4.38 -0.33 -24.95
N VAL A 651 -4.44 0.24 -23.74
CA VAL A 651 -5.28 1.41 -23.45
C VAL A 651 -4.53 2.70 -23.81
N GLN A 652 -3.24 2.77 -23.47
CA GLN A 652 -2.46 4.00 -23.57
C GLN A 652 -1.83 4.24 -24.94
N ASN A 653 -1.36 3.17 -25.60
CA ASN A 653 -0.68 3.24 -26.89
C ASN A 653 -1.61 2.92 -28.07
N GLY A 654 -2.86 2.55 -27.81
CA GLY A 654 -3.74 1.89 -28.77
C GLY A 654 -3.38 0.41 -28.99
N PRO A 655 -4.16 -0.32 -29.81
CA PRO A 655 -3.85 -1.70 -30.14
C PRO A 655 -2.46 -1.80 -30.78
N THR A 656 -1.71 -2.85 -30.46
CA THR A 656 -0.43 -3.12 -31.12
C THR A 656 -0.61 -3.13 -32.63
N PRO A 657 0.28 -2.48 -33.40
CA PRO A 657 0.26 -2.60 -34.85
C PRO A 657 0.29 -4.09 -35.21
N PRO A 658 -0.51 -4.54 -36.20
CA PRO A 658 -0.48 -5.94 -36.62
C PRO A 658 0.95 -6.35 -36.98
N CYS A 659 1.27 -7.62 -36.74
CA CYS A 659 2.51 -8.22 -37.22
C CYS A 659 2.66 -7.94 -38.72
N ARG A 660 3.80 -7.36 -39.10
CA ARG A 660 4.12 -7.09 -40.49
C ARG A 660 5.42 -7.76 -40.90
N THR A 661 5.46 -8.30 -42.10
CA THR A 661 6.64 -8.95 -42.67
C THR A 661 7.13 -8.18 -43.88
N ALA A 662 8.46 -8.08 -44.01
CA ALA A 662 9.15 -7.53 -45.15
C ALA A 662 10.10 -8.62 -45.68
N ALA A 663 9.69 -9.27 -46.77
CA ALA A 663 10.50 -10.26 -47.45
C ALA A 663 10.74 -9.80 -48.89
N GLY A 664 11.92 -10.05 -49.42
CA GLY A 664 12.17 -9.73 -50.82
C GLY A 664 13.59 -9.97 -51.26
N ASN A 665 13.74 -10.13 -52.57
CA ASN A 665 15.02 -10.30 -53.22
C ASN A 665 14.93 -9.77 -54.64
N GLY A 666 16.06 -9.39 -55.21
CA GLY A 666 16.13 -8.98 -56.62
C GLY A 666 17.34 -8.11 -56.91
N ASP A 667 17.41 -7.70 -58.17
CA ASP A 667 18.46 -6.82 -58.67
C ASP A 667 17.94 -5.40 -58.90
N ILE A 668 18.76 -4.39 -58.58
CA ILE A 668 18.65 -3.01 -59.08
C ILE A 668 19.86 -2.68 -59.96
N ASN A 669 19.85 -1.52 -60.62
CA ASN A 669 21.06 -1.05 -61.30
C ASN A 669 22.17 -0.80 -60.27
N SER A 670 23.41 -1.18 -60.61
CA SER A 670 24.59 -0.85 -59.81
C SER A 670 24.76 0.67 -59.69
N ALA A 671 25.34 1.13 -58.58
CA ALA A 671 25.73 2.53 -58.40
C ALA A 671 26.81 2.98 -59.40
N ARG A 672 27.47 2.04 -60.09
CA ARG A 672 28.45 2.32 -61.15
C ARG A 672 28.12 1.64 -62.47
N GLN A 673 28.26 0.31 -62.53
CA GLN A 673 28.10 -0.46 -63.77
C GLN A 673 27.68 -1.89 -63.47
N GLY A 674 26.65 -2.37 -64.18
CA GLY A 674 26.08 -3.71 -63.97
C GLY A 674 24.88 -3.65 -63.03
N LYS A 675 24.71 -4.69 -62.21
CA LYS A 675 23.58 -4.83 -61.29
C LYS A 675 24.07 -4.90 -59.84
N ALA A 676 23.22 -4.48 -58.91
CA ALA A 676 23.36 -4.70 -57.48
C ALA A 676 22.22 -5.58 -56.98
N SER A 677 22.53 -6.68 -56.30
CA SER A 677 21.54 -7.62 -55.77
C SER A 677 21.28 -7.36 -54.29
N PHE A 678 20.08 -7.68 -53.83
CA PHE A 678 19.76 -7.70 -52.40
C PHE A 678 18.86 -8.88 -52.03
N SER A 679 18.87 -9.25 -50.77
CA SER A 679 17.93 -10.18 -50.14
C SER A 679 17.59 -9.68 -48.75
N MET A 680 16.31 -9.71 -48.40
CA MET A 680 15.81 -9.29 -47.10
C MET A 680 14.71 -10.24 -46.60
N ASP A 681 14.72 -10.51 -45.30
CA ASP A 681 13.63 -11.19 -44.58
C ASP A 681 13.57 -10.63 -43.16
N LYS A 682 12.47 -9.96 -42.82
CA LYS A 682 12.28 -9.30 -41.53
C LYS A 682 10.82 -9.26 -41.09
N THR A 683 10.53 -9.72 -39.88
CA THR A 683 9.22 -9.58 -39.23
C THR A 683 9.27 -8.51 -38.13
N ARG A 684 8.24 -7.66 -38.01
CA ARG A 684 8.20 -6.59 -36.99
C ARG A 684 7.94 -7.09 -35.57
N CYS A 685 7.26 -8.22 -35.39
CA CYS A 685 6.73 -8.64 -34.07
C CYS A 685 7.43 -9.86 -33.42
N HIS A 686 8.37 -10.52 -34.12
CA HIS A 686 9.06 -11.73 -33.62
C HIS A 686 10.59 -11.64 -33.62
N ASP A 687 11.15 -10.65 -34.34
CA ASP A 687 12.56 -10.63 -34.70
C ASP A 687 13.25 -9.42 -34.07
N ILE A 688 13.48 -9.42 -32.75
CA ILE A 688 14.36 -8.41 -32.12
C ILE A 688 15.80 -8.92 -32.31
N GLY A 689 16.54 -8.34 -33.24
CA GLY A 689 17.95 -8.69 -33.54
C GLY A 689 18.19 -9.86 -34.50
N THR A 690 17.16 -10.60 -34.95
CA THR A 690 17.32 -11.73 -35.89
C THR A 690 16.53 -11.52 -37.18
N GLY A 691 17.20 -11.21 -38.27
CA GLY A 691 16.62 -11.07 -39.61
C GLY A 691 17.74 -11.06 -40.64
N THR A 692 17.42 -11.09 -41.93
CA THR A 692 18.46 -11.02 -42.97
C THR A 692 18.29 -9.75 -43.79
N LEU A 693 19.39 -9.03 -43.98
CA LEU A 693 19.54 -8.06 -45.05
C LEU A 693 20.96 -8.18 -45.57
N GLN A 694 21.09 -8.56 -46.84
CA GLN A 694 22.36 -8.66 -47.55
C GLN A 694 22.23 -7.95 -48.88
N ALA A 695 23.29 -7.26 -49.31
CA ALA A 695 23.35 -6.63 -50.62
C ALA A 695 24.74 -6.73 -51.21
N GLN A 696 24.83 -6.89 -52.54
CA GLN A 696 26.10 -6.97 -53.26
C GLN A 696 26.06 -6.09 -54.51
N ASP A 697 27.04 -5.21 -54.65
CA ASP A 697 27.27 -4.41 -55.87
C ASP A 697 28.73 -4.57 -56.30
N ALA A 698 28.97 -5.56 -57.16
CA ALA A 698 30.31 -5.84 -57.67
C ALA A 698 30.88 -4.66 -58.49
N GLY A 699 30.02 -3.90 -59.19
CA GLY A 699 30.44 -2.74 -59.97
C GLY A 699 30.91 -1.56 -59.11
N ALA A 700 30.44 -1.48 -57.87
CA ALA A 700 30.83 -0.49 -56.88
C ALA A 700 31.78 -1.01 -55.80
N ASN A 701 32.18 -2.30 -55.85
CA ASN A 701 32.97 -2.98 -54.83
C ASN A 701 32.32 -2.93 -53.43
N MET A 702 31.01 -3.20 -53.35
CA MET A 702 30.24 -3.26 -52.11
C MET A 702 29.73 -4.69 -51.86
N ASN A 703 29.87 -5.17 -50.63
CA ASN A 703 29.32 -6.44 -50.15
C ASN A 703 28.87 -6.27 -48.70
N PHE A 704 27.59 -5.97 -48.53
CA PHE A 704 26.98 -5.60 -47.27
C PHE A 704 26.22 -6.76 -46.63
N GLN A 705 26.40 -6.92 -45.31
CA GLN A 705 25.62 -7.82 -44.47
C GLN A 705 25.22 -7.12 -43.17
N ALA A 706 23.91 -7.02 -42.91
CA ALA A 706 23.40 -6.50 -41.65
C ALA A 706 23.74 -7.46 -40.49
N SER A 707 24.17 -6.88 -39.37
CA SER A 707 24.45 -7.60 -38.11
C SER A 707 23.43 -7.29 -37.01
N ASP A 708 22.78 -6.13 -37.06
CA ASP A 708 21.77 -5.71 -36.09
C ASP A 708 20.77 -4.71 -36.70
N PHE A 709 19.52 -4.73 -36.23
CA PHE A 709 18.43 -3.86 -36.68
C PHE A 709 17.94 -3.01 -35.51
N GLN A 710 18.15 -1.70 -35.60
CA GLN A 710 17.76 -0.71 -34.58
C GLN A 710 16.35 -0.17 -34.82
N SER A 711 15.86 -0.15 -36.07
CA SER A 711 14.52 0.34 -36.41
C SER A 711 13.94 -0.36 -37.64
N VAL A 712 12.63 -0.64 -37.60
CA VAL A 712 11.83 -1.18 -38.70
C VAL A 712 10.50 -0.43 -38.77
N VAL A 713 10.29 0.37 -39.82
CA VAL A 713 9.11 1.24 -39.95
C VAL A 713 8.38 0.95 -41.26
N PHE A 714 7.13 0.50 -41.17
CA PHE A 714 6.24 0.31 -42.33
C PHE A 714 5.43 1.59 -42.57
N ASN A 715 5.28 1.98 -43.85
CA ASN A 715 4.44 3.08 -44.29
C ASN A 715 3.44 2.58 -45.34
N ASP A 716 2.17 2.52 -44.95
CA ASP A 716 1.08 2.05 -45.82
C ASP A 716 0.77 3.00 -46.98
N ALA A 717 0.89 4.31 -46.76
CA ALA A 717 0.60 5.30 -47.79
C ALA A 717 1.55 5.19 -48.98
N THR A 718 2.79 4.76 -48.72
CA THR A 718 3.82 4.55 -49.75
C THR A 718 4.09 3.07 -50.04
N SER A 719 3.40 2.15 -49.37
CA SER A 719 3.65 0.70 -49.46
C SER A 719 5.14 0.36 -49.34
N SER A 720 5.80 0.91 -48.32
CA SER A 720 7.26 0.78 -48.13
C SER A 720 7.64 0.43 -46.70
N VAL A 721 8.86 -0.10 -46.54
CA VAL A 721 9.50 -0.33 -45.23
C VAL A 721 10.85 0.36 -45.19
N THR A 722 11.18 0.98 -44.05
CA THR A 722 12.48 1.56 -43.74
C THR A 722 13.15 0.74 -42.65
N LEU A 723 14.39 0.32 -42.91
CA LEU A 723 15.24 -0.47 -42.01
C LEU A 723 16.49 0.34 -41.65
N VAL A 724 16.80 0.45 -40.36
CA VAL A 724 18.00 1.14 -39.86
C VAL A 724 18.74 0.22 -38.91
N GLY A 725 20.07 0.20 -38.98
CA GLY A 725 20.87 -0.63 -38.09
C GLY A 725 22.37 -0.58 -38.36
N SER A 726 23.06 -1.65 -37.96
CA SER A 726 24.50 -1.83 -38.17
C SER A 726 24.80 -3.11 -38.95
N GLY A 727 25.94 -3.14 -39.62
CA GLY A 727 26.39 -4.27 -40.43
C GLY A 727 27.86 -4.18 -40.77
N THR A 728 28.30 -5.00 -41.72
CA THR A 728 29.64 -4.91 -42.32
C THR A 728 29.55 -4.71 -43.82
N ASP A 729 30.37 -3.83 -44.38
CA ASP A 729 30.67 -3.76 -45.81
C ASP A 729 32.10 -4.23 -46.04
N ASN A 730 32.26 -5.28 -46.85
CA ASN A 730 33.56 -5.92 -47.10
C ASN A 730 34.33 -6.28 -45.80
N GLY A 731 33.60 -6.57 -44.72
CA GLY A 731 34.15 -6.87 -43.39
C GLY A 731 34.42 -5.66 -42.49
N ASN A 732 34.24 -4.42 -42.96
CA ASN A 732 34.38 -3.21 -42.16
C ASN A 732 33.04 -2.80 -41.53
N PRO A 733 32.98 -2.42 -40.24
CA PRO A 733 31.74 -1.99 -39.60
C PRO A 733 31.15 -0.72 -40.21
N VAL A 734 29.84 -0.73 -40.47
CA VAL A 734 29.07 0.42 -41.00
C VAL A 734 27.69 0.50 -40.33
N THR A 735 27.09 1.69 -40.29
CA THR A 735 25.65 1.84 -40.09
C THR A 735 24.94 1.91 -41.44
N PHE A 736 23.69 1.47 -41.49
CA PHE A 736 22.92 1.45 -42.73
C PHE A 736 21.52 2.06 -42.57
N THR A 737 21.00 2.56 -43.68
CA THR A 737 19.57 2.83 -43.90
C THR A 737 19.16 2.19 -45.21
N ALA A 738 18.19 1.27 -45.15
CA ALA A 738 17.61 0.63 -46.32
C ALA A 738 16.12 0.96 -46.43
N VAL A 739 15.64 1.16 -47.65
CA VAL A 739 14.21 1.36 -47.93
C VAL A 739 13.80 0.40 -49.04
N ALA A 740 12.73 -0.35 -48.81
CA ALA A 740 12.14 -1.24 -49.81
C ALA A 740 10.67 -0.88 -50.05
N VAL A 741 10.25 -0.89 -51.31
CA VAL A 741 8.88 -0.59 -51.76
C VAL A 741 8.26 -1.86 -52.34
N ASN A 742 7.05 -2.19 -51.90
CA ASN A 742 6.30 -3.38 -52.30
C ASN A 742 6.08 -3.44 -53.82
N GLY A 743 6.31 -4.61 -54.41
CA GLY A 743 6.09 -4.87 -55.83
C GLY A 743 7.21 -5.67 -56.49
N GLY A 744 6.89 -6.24 -57.66
CA GLY A 744 7.84 -6.97 -58.50
C GLY A 744 8.66 -6.05 -59.41
N ALA A 745 9.40 -6.64 -60.35
CA ALA A 745 10.16 -5.93 -61.36
C ALA A 745 9.38 -4.78 -62.03
N GLY A 746 10.00 -3.60 -62.13
CA GLY A 746 9.42 -2.38 -62.70
C GLY A 746 8.44 -1.62 -61.80
N VAL A 747 8.07 -2.17 -60.63
CA VAL A 747 7.15 -1.54 -59.66
C VAL A 747 7.79 -1.40 -58.29
N GLY A 748 8.33 -2.48 -57.74
CA GLY A 748 9.07 -2.46 -56.49
C GLY A 748 10.37 -1.68 -56.62
N ALA A 749 10.91 -1.23 -55.49
CA ALA A 749 12.17 -0.51 -55.44
C ALA A 749 12.96 -0.85 -54.19
N PHE A 750 14.28 -0.71 -54.28
CA PHE A 750 15.19 -0.88 -53.16
C PHE A 750 16.21 0.25 -53.14
N SER A 751 16.57 0.71 -51.94
CA SER A 751 17.66 1.63 -51.71
C SER A 751 18.46 1.24 -50.48
N LEU A 752 19.77 1.48 -50.53
CA LEU A 752 20.70 1.23 -49.43
C LEU A 752 21.69 2.39 -49.35
N THR A 753 21.83 2.95 -48.16
CA THR A 753 22.84 3.95 -47.79
C THR A 753 23.66 3.43 -46.63
N LEU A 754 24.99 3.50 -46.74
CA LEU A 754 25.94 3.07 -45.72
C LEU A 754 26.76 4.25 -45.21
N SER A 755 27.22 4.19 -43.96
CA SER A 755 28.01 5.26 -43.33
C SER A 755 29.40 5.48 -43.92
N ASP A 756 29.90 4.53 -44.70
CA ASP A 756 31.18 4.62 -45.42
C ASP A 756 31.10 5.42 -46.74
N GLY A 757 29.90 5.91 -47.08
CA GLY A 757 29.64 6.72 -48.26
C GLY A 757 29.03 5.96 -49.45
N TYR A 758 28.79 4.65 -49.35
CA TYR A 758 28.03 3.93 -50.37
C TYR A 758 26.55 4.36 -50.35
N THR A 759 25.99 4.61 -51.53
CA THR A 759 24.56 4.89 -51.72
C THR A 759 24.11 4.35 -53.06
N ASN A 760 23.05 3.55 -53.07
CA ASN A 760 22.40 3.08 -54.30
C ASN A 760 20.88 3.04 -54.12
N SER A 761 20.14 3.37 -55.18
CA SER A 761 18.68 3.24 -55.22
C SER A 761 18.21 2.95 -56.63
N GLY A 762 17.22 2.08 -56.78
CA GLY A 762 16.59 1.84 -58.08
C GLY A 762 15.31 1.04 -57.99
N THR A 763 14.57 1.05 -59.09
CA THR A 763 13.46 0.13 -59.33
C THR A 763 14.01 -1.28 -59.59
N LEU A 764 13.29 -2.30 -59.15
CA LEU A 764 13.66 -3.70 -59.36
C LEU A 764 13.73 -4.05 -60.85
N LEU A 765 14.84 -4.66 -61.25
CA LEU A 765 15.05 -5.24 -62.58
C LEU A 765 14.46 -6.65 -62.65
N ASP A 766 14.50 -7.39 -61.54
CA ASP A 766 13.94 -8.72 -61.34
C ASP A 766 13.60 -8.91 -59.84
N GLY A 767 13.04 -10.07 -59.50
CA GLY A 767 12.65 -10.39 -58.13
C GLY A 767 11.37 -9.68 -57.66
N ASN A 768 11.17 -9.65 -56.34
CA ASN A 768 9.97 -9.11 -55.70
C ASN A 768 10.26 -8.62 -54.28
N VAL A 769 9.55 -7.58 -53.85
CA VAL A 769 9.43 -7.17 -52.45
C VAL A 769 7.98 -7.37 -52.03
N GLU A 770 7.76 -8.12 -50.97
CA GLU A 770 6.45 -8.33 -50.35
C GLU A 770 6.42 -7.73 -48.95
N LEU A 771 5.49 -6.80 -48.75
CA LEU A 771 5.20 -6.20 -47.45
C LEU A 771 3.79 -6.63 -47.03
N HIS A 772 3.67 -7.42 -45.97
CA HIS A 772 2.40 -7.90 -45.40
C HIS A 772 2.16 -7.30 -44.02
#